data_AF-A0A2E3RSV3-F1
#
_entry.id   AF-A0A2E3RSV3-F1
#
_cell.length_a   1.000
_cell.length_b   1.000
_cell.length_c   1.000
_cell.angle_alpha   90.00
_cell.angle_beta   90.00
_cell.angle_gamma   90.00
#
_symmetry.space_group_name_H-M   'P 1'
#
loop_
_entity.id
_entity.type
_entity.pdbx_description
1 polymer ?
#
loop_
_entity_poly.entity_id
_entity_poly.type
_entity_poly.pdbx_seq_one_letter_code
_entity_poly.pdbx_strand_id
1 'polypeptide(L)'
;MTILALAACPFISILTGTDVNAQVTPAPPNPGILMDLDFESGPVRANGIEGESLLLQVVHVDGAHWLRLVLERVDIGSCQLRIRSLLDDAVQVHDAESIRQWSNTSAYFNGDIVLVELLSGDVIEECRFSIRGAWTELGGGSVASTICGDIDDRLPSTDPRAGRLMPATCTAWIIDDLNHCMLSAGHCIPPGASVIQFNVPESTENGSLQHPGPEDQYAVDFESMQFSNQGVGDDWAYFGCFQNTETGLTAAEAQGDFFQISTMEPGVTEPIRITGYGSDSSPWQWNHVQQTHLGPLASMNSTSMQYQTDTTGGNSGSPVIDETSGMAVGIHTHGGCNAGGGANSGTRIAAMPLQDALAAPQGICDHPSIISYEYPFGLPGLVSPAGTTSIEVDILPVNDLILDMDSPMLHVSIDSNPFIAIKMTHSGDSRFIGQFPATPCPSSIEFFITASTTTGETAADPSMAPRVTNAVIAADDFDQAFNDDFETANGWSVSDDPSLTTGSWEQGIPAGFGDRGEPPYAFSGDSCMLTGNIDGDWDIDGGCTYLVSPGFDATGADPHVSFWLWYSNTFGSAPLEDSMQVEISPDGGRSWILVDTIGPDGEVVNGGWYYYEYRISDHAEPTGDMRARFTACDLDQPSIVEAALDQFIVRNTKSGVSCSNSADINSDGSVDGADLAILLAGWKSSGPGDLNQDGVVDGLDIALLLAAWTD
;
A
#
# COMPACT_ATOMS: atom_id res chain seq x y z
N MET A 1 32.17 5.50 45.80
CA MET A 1 33.32 4.62 45.45
C MET A 1 33.00 3.24 46.00
N THR A 2 33.21 2.20 45.18
CA THR A 2 32.95 0.76 45.41
C THR A 2 31.55 0.22 45.04
N ILE A 3 31.39 0.02 43.72
CA ILE A 3 30.92 -1.17 42.99
C ILE A 3 30.04 -2.17 43.77
N LEU A 4 28.79 -2.35 43.32
CA LEU A 4 27.98 -3.55 43.55
C LEU A 4 27.68 -4.22 42.19
N ALA A 5 28.16 -5.46 42.03
CA ALA A 5 27.87 -6.31 40.89
C ALA A 5 26.46 -6.92 41.02
N LEU A 6 25.65 -6.83 39.97
CA LEU A 6 24.44 -7.65 39.83
C LEU A 6 24.77 -8.93 39.05
N ALA A 7 24.32 -10.05 39.60
CA ALA A 7 24.56 -11.40 39.10
C ALA A 7 23.75 -11.70 37.84
N ALA A 8 24.42 -12.25 36.83
CA ALA A 8 23.77 -12.93 35.70
C ALA A 8 23.33 -14.33 36.13
N CYS A 9 22.09 -14.69 35.82
CA CYS A 9 21.52 -16.02 35.98
C CYS A 9 21.52 -16.71 34.60
N PRO A 10 22.16 -17.88 34.38
CA PRO A 10 22.09 -18.55 33.09
C PRO A 10 20.88 -19.48 33.07
N PHE A 11 19.91 -19.19 32.22
CA PHE A 11 18.96 -20.20 31.76
C PHE A 11 19.64 -21.04 30.67
N ILE A 12 19.97 -22.28 31.01
CA ILE A 12 20.35 -23.31 30.03
C ILE A 12 19.04 -23.89 29.48
N SER A 13 18.65 -23.47 28.28
CA SER A 13 17.72 -24.23 27.45
C SER A 13 18.54 -25.08 26.49
N ILE A 14 18.40 -26.39 26.63
CA ILE A 14 18.89 -27.38 25.67
C ILE A 14 17.91 -27.34 24.49
N LEU A 15 18.27 -26.66 23.41
CA LEU A 15 17.56 -26.72 22.14
C LEU A 15 18.33 -27.64 21.19
N THR A 16 17.75 -28.80 20.91
CA THR A 16 18.06 -29.58 19.70
C THR A 16 17.11 -29.10 18.61
N GLY A 17 17.59 -28.17 17.79
CA GLY A 17 16.93 -27.66 16.59
C GLY A 17 17.98 -26.93 15.76
N THR A 18 18.00 -27.16 14.45
CA THR A 18 18.83 -26.40 13.51
C THR A 18 18.27 -24.98 13.42
N ASP A 19 18.92 -24.01 14.06
CA ASP A 19 18.49 -22.60 14.05
C ASP A 19 18.63 -22.02 12.64
N VAL A 20 17.50 -21.62 12.05
CA VAL A 20 17.41 -20.88 10.78
C VAL A 20 17.36 -19.41 11.15
N ASN A 21 18.52 -18.74 11.17
CA ASN A 21 18.60 -17.31 11.50
C ASN A 21 18.49 -16.45 10.24
N ALA A 22 17.87 -15.27 10.36
CA ALA A 22 17.98 -14.22 9.34
C ALA A 22 19.45 -14.02 8.98
N GLN A 23 19.75 -13.71 7.71
CA GLN A 23 21.13 -13.56 7.24
C GLN A 23 21.73 -12.21 7.68
N VAL A 24 21.46 -11.85 8.93
CA VAL A 24 21.97 -10.69 9.62
C VAL A 24 23.34 -11.08 10.16
N THR A 25 24.36 -10.31 9.77
CA THR A 25 25.64 -10.33 10.45
C THR A 25 25.40 -10.08 11.95
N PRO A 26 26.06 -10.78 12.90
CA PRO A 26 25.77 -10.64 14.35
C PRO A 26 25.94 -9.23 14.94
N ALA A 27 26.36 -8.27 14.13
CA ALA A 27 26.11 -6.84 14.23
C ALA A 27 26.04 -6.32 12.78
N PRO A 28 25.29 -5.24 12.45
CA PRO A 28 25.42 -4.61 11.12
C PRO A 28 26.91 -4.41 10.81
N PRO A 29 27.39 -4.72 9.59
CA PRO A 29 28.78 -4.46 9.24
C PRO A 29 28.97 -2.94 9.27
N ASN A 30 29.39 -2.42 10.43
CA ASN A 30 29.62 -1.01 10.74
C ASN A 30 28.52 -0.04 10.23
N PRO A 31 27.56 0.40 11.07
CA PRO A 31 26.78 1.61 10.79
C PRO A 31 27.65 2.90 10.76
N GLY A 32 28.98 2.75 10.66
CA GLY A 32 29.98 3.71 11.06
C GLY A 32 30.04 3.87 12.59
N ILE A 33 31.11 4.48 13.07
CA ILE A 33 31.18 5.10 14.39
C ILE A 33 30.83 6.57 14.18
N LEU A 34 29.92 7.11 15.00
CA LEU A 34 29.64 8.54 15.00
C LEU A 34 30.78 9.27 15.72
N MET A 35 31.45 10.16 14.99
CA MET A 35 32.47 11.06 15.52
C MET A 35 31.86 12.44 15.73
N ASP A 36 31.82 12.91 16.98
CA ASP A 36 31.30 14.24 17.30
C ASP A 36 32.24 15.33 16.77
N LEU A 37 31.67 16.35 16.12
CA LEU A 37 32.41 17.46 15.49
C LEU A 37 32.01 18.83 16.05
N ASP A 38 30.78 18.98 16.55
CA ASP A 38 30.21 20.18 17.20
C ASP A 38 30.60 21.50 16.51
N PHE A 39 30.15 21.68 15.27
CA PHE A 39 30.31 22.92 14.50
C PHE A 39 28.97 23.65 14.34
N GLU A 40 29.00 24.97 14.47
CA GLU A 40 27.84 25.86 14.31
C GLU A 40 28.24 27.05 13.44
N SER A 41 27.51 27.30 12.34
CA SER A 41 27.80 28.45 11.47
C SER A 41 27.43 29.78 12.12
N GLY A 42 26.44 29.76 13.02
CA GLY A 42 25.68 30.96 13.38
C GLY A 42 24.89 31.52 12.18
N PRO A 43 24.13 32.62 12.38
CA PRO A 43 23.44 33.29 11.27
C PRO A 43 24.48 33.93 10.32
N VAL A 44 24.43 33.54 9.04
CA VAL A 44 25.24 34.09 7.95
C VAL A 44 24.29 34.79 6.97
N ARG A 45 24.58 36.05 6.66
CA ARG A 45 23.70 36.86 5.80
C ARG A 45 23.97 36.57 4.32
N ALA A 46 22.98 36.02 3.63
CA ALA A 46 22.95 35.87 2.18
C ALA A 46 22.86 37.23 1.48
N ASN A 47 23.50 37.35 0.32
CA ASN A 47 23.61 38.62 -0.40
C ASN A 47 22.74 38.66 -1.68
N GLY A 48 21.98 37.60 -1.96
CA GLY A 48 21.13 37.48 -3.15
C GLY A 48 21.89 37.18 -4.44
N ILE A 49 23.18 36.83 -4.36
CA ILE A 49 23.99 36.41 -5.51
C ILE A 49 24.09 34.89 -5.47
N GLU A 50 23.19 34.24 -6.19
CA GLU A 50 23.08 32.78 -6.22
C GLU A 50 24.44 32.10 -6.48
N GLY A 51 24.79 31.14 -5.61
CA GLY A 51 26.00 30.35 -5.70
C GLY A 51 27.28 31.00 -5.14
N GLU A 52 27.24 32.23 -4.62
CA GLU A 52 28.39 32.84 -3.94
C GLU A 52 28.67 32.15 -2.60
N SER A 53 29.92 31.71 -2.38
CA SER A 53 30.35 31.06 -1.14
C SER A 53 30.38 32.08 0.02
N LEU A 54 29.50 31.89 0.99
CA LEU A 54 29.35 32.74 2.18
C LEU A 54 30.21 32.26 3.36
N LEU A 55 30.35 30.94 3.49
CA LEU A 55 31.12 30.29 4.54
C LEU A 55 31.67 28.97 3.99
N LEU A 56 32.91 28.64 4.37
CA LEU A 56 33.54 27.34 4.12
C LEU A 56 34.02 26.75 5.44
N GLN A 57 33.56 25.54 5.75
CA GLN A 57 34.00 24.73 6.87
C GLN A 57 34.72 23.48 6.34
N VAL A 58 35.88 23.17 6.92
CA VAL A 58 36.60 21.92 6.63
C VAL A 58 36.26 20.91 7.72
N VAL A 59 35.68 19.77 7.32
CA VAL A 59 35.47 18.63 8.21
C VAL A 59 36.57 17.61 7.92
N HIS A 60 37.30 17.23 8.96
CA HIS A 60 38.38 16.24 8.85
C HIS A 60 38.31 15.28 10.04
N VAL A 61 38.21 13.98 9.75
CA VAL A 61 38.26 12.92 10.75
C VAL A 61 39.43 12.00 10.41
N ASP A 62 40.53 12.13 11.15
CA ASP A 62 41.78 11.41 10.88
C ASP A 62 41.56 9.89 10.76
N GLY A 63 41.97 9.31 9.63
CA GLY A 63 41.87 7.86 9.37
C GLY A 63 40.47 7.37 8.97
N ALA A 64 39.52 8.26 8.73
CA ALA A 64 38.22 7.90 8.15
C ALA A 64 38.36 7.38 6.72
N HIS A 65 37.75 6.21 6.46
CA HIS A 65 37.65 5.68 5.09
C HIS A 65 36.58 6.42 4.27
N TRP A 66 35.53 6.87 4.94
CA TRP A 66 34.43 7.66 4.37
C TRP A 66 33.78 8.50 5.47
N LEU A 67 33.03 9.52 5.07
CA LEU A 67 32.27 10.41 5.94
C LEU A 67 30.82 10.53 5.48
N ARG A 68 29.89 10.46 6.44
CA ARG A 68 28.50 10.88 6.27
C ARG A 68 28.16 11.88 7.36
N LEU A 69 27.93 13.14 6.99
CA LEU A 69 27.69 14.21 7.94
C LEU A 69 26.30 14.11 8.56
N VAL A 70 26.20 14.44 9.84
CA VAL A 70 24.94 14.64 10.56
C VAL A 70 24.79 16.13 10.81
N LEU A 71 23.82 16.72 10.13
CA LEU A 71 23.47 18.11 10.24
C LEU A 71 22.48 18.31 11.39
N GLU A 72 22.53 19.49 12.00
CA GLU A 72 21.55 19.96 12.96
C GLU A 72 21.21 21.43 12.65
N ARG A 73 20.10 21.92 13.21
CA ARG A 73 19.68 23.34 13.16
C ARG A 73 19.84 23.99 11.78
N VAL A 74 19.31 23.32 10.76
CA VAL A 74 19.38 23.80 9.39
C VAL A 74 18.21 24.76 9.13
N ASP A 75 18.52 26.05 9.04
CA ASP A 75 17.59 27.09 8.62
C ASP A 75 18.26 27.86 7.46
N ILE A 76 18.16 27.32 6.25
CA ILE A 76 18.91 27.86 5.09
C ILE A 76 18.05 28.56 4.04
N GLY A 77 16.72 28.51 4.09
CA GLY A 77 15.86 29.25 3.15
C GLY A 77 16.20 28.95 1.69
N SER A 78 16.52 29.99 0.90
CA SER A 78 17.01 29.90 -0.49
C SER A 78 18.50 29.60 -0.62
N CYS A 79 19.28 29.63 0.47
CA CYS A 79 20.68 29.22 0.45
C CYS A 79 20.84 27.72 0.18
N GLN A 80 22.04 27.34 -0.26
CA GLN A 80 22.42 25.96 -0.51
C GLN A 80 23.62 25.55 0.34
N LEU A 81 23.69 24.27 0.71
CA LEU A 81 24.83 23.65 1.36
C LEU A 81 25.54 22.73 0.36
N ARG A 82 26.75 23.08 -0.06
CA ARG A 82 27.58 22.23 -0.92
C ARG A 82 28.60 21.47 -0.09
N ILE A 83 28.60 20.14 -0.20
CA ILE A 83 29.56 19.26 0.44
C ILE A 83 30.43 18.63 -0.66
N ARG A 84 31.75 18.69 -0.52
CA ARG A 84 32.69 18.12 -1.49
C ARG A 84 33.75 17.26 -0.80
N SER A 85 33.94 16.03 -1.26
CA SER A 85 35.10 15.22 -0.86
C SER A 85 36.39 15.75 -1.48
N LEU A 86 37.48 15.75 -0.71
CA LEU A 86 38.82 16.03 -1.23
C LEU A 86 39.52 14.79 -1.82
N LEU A 87 38.99 13.59 -1.62
CA LEU A 87 39.60 12.36 -2.13
C LEU A 87 39.31 12.16 -3.62
N ASP A 88 38.04 12.30 -4.01
CA ASP A 88 37.52 11.94 -5.33
C ASP A 88 36.74 13.07 -6.02
N ASP A 89 36.71 14.26 -5.41
CA ASP A 89 35.96 15.43 -5.89
C ASP A 89 34.45 15.22 -6.00
N ALA A 90 33.91 14.18 -5.36
CA ALA A 90 32.47 13.96 -5.25
C ALA A 90 31.78 15.16 -4.59
N VAL A 91 30.64 15.60 -5.13
CA VAL A 91 29.89 16.77 -4.67
C VAL A 91 28.44 16.39 -4.38
N GLN A 92 27.90 16.90 -3.27
CA GLN A 92 26.47 16.97 -3.03
C GLN A 92 26.07 18.41 -2.78
N VAL A 93 24.99 18.88 -3.39
CA VAL A 93 24.40 20.19 -3.13
C VAL A 93 23.01 19.99 -2.54
N HIS A 94 22.81 20.60 -1.38
CA HIS A 94 21.56 20.57 -0.65
C HIS A 94 20.89 21.93 -0.65
N ASP A 95 19.58 21.94 -0.82
CA ASP A 95 18.68 23.03 -0.44
C ASP A 95 17.90 22.66 0.84
N ALA A 96 16.97 23.53 1.25
CA ALA A 96 16.19 23.29 2.47
C ALA A 96 15.30 22.05 2.40
N GLU A 97 14.83 21.66 1.20
CA GLU A 97 13.94 20.51 1.01
C GLU A 97 14.71 19.20 1.03
N SER A 98 15.77 19.11 0.22
CA SER A 98 16.62 17.93 0.14
C SER A 98 17.30 17.61 1.48
N ILE A 99 17.57 18.59 2.35
CA ILE A 99 18.06 18.29 3.70
C ILE A 99 17.01 17.54 4.54
N ARG A 100 15.72 17.87 4.39
CA ARG A 100 14.64 17.15 5.06
C ARG A 100 14.48 15.74 4.49
N GLN A 101 14.47 15.62 3.17
CA GLN A 101 14.43 14.34 2.46
C GLN A 101 15.58 13.42 2.89
N TRP A 102 16.78 13.95 3.07
CA TRP A 102 17.95 13.21 3.55
C TRP A 102 18.04 13.10 5.08
N SER A 103 16.96 13.42 5.81
CA SER A 103 16.86 13.30 7.26
C SER A 103 17.99 14.00 8.02
N ASN A 104 18.36 15.20 7.58
CA ASN A 104 19.48 15.99 8.10
C ASN A 104 20.83 15.25 8.02
N THR A 105 21.04 14.42 7.01
CA THR A 105 22.34 13.79 6.74
C THR A 105 22.81 14.07 5.33
N SER A 106 24.11 13.91 5.09
CA SER A 106 24.65 13.93 3.73
C SER A 106 24.60 12.55 3.08
N ALA A 107 24.98 12.49 1.81
CA ALA A 107 25.51 11.31 1.15
C ALA A 107 26.76 10.78 1.86
N TYR A 108 27.17 9.56 1.50
CA TYR A 108 28.44 8.99 1.93
C TYR A 108 29.56 9.47 0.99
N PHE A 109 30.58 10.11 1.55
CA PHE A 109 31.75 10.60 0.80
C PHE A 109 32.97 9.75 1.13
N ASN A 110 33.70 9.28 0.12
CA ASN A 110 34.95 8.57 0.38
C ASN A 110 36.05 9.54 0.86
N GLY A 111 36.92 9.07 1.74
CA GLY A 111 38.02 9.84 2.31
C GLY A 111 37.73 10.45 3.67
N ASP A 112 38.77 11.05 4.25
CA ASP A 112 38.78 11.60 5.60
C ASP A 112 38.46 13.10 5.69
N ILE A 113 38.36 13.79 4.54
CA ILE A 113 38.12 15.22 4.48
C ILE A 113 37.00 15.57 3.51
N VAL A 114 36.02 16.34 4.00
CA VAL A 114 35.02 17.03 3.18
C VAL A 114 35.03 18.54 3.44
N LEU A 115 34.80 19.31 2.38
CA LEU A 115 34.56 20.75 2.42
C LEU A 115 33.05 21.00 2.47
N VAL A 116 32.58 21.79 3.42
CA VAL A 116 31.18 22.17 3.57
C VAL A 116 31.05 23.68 3.33
N GLU A 117 30.42 24.06 2.24
CA GLU A 117 30.21 25.45 1.83
C GLU A 117 28.74 25.85 1.98
N LEU A 118 28.48 26.97 2.64
CA LEU A 118 27.19 27.64 2.59
C LEU A 118 27.21 28.63 1.43
N LEU A 119 26.33 28.45 0.47
CA LEU A 119 26.21 29.27 -0.74
C LEU A 119 24.98 30.18 -0.60
N SER A 120 25.10 31.43 -1.06
CA SER A 120 23.97 32.36 -1.10
C SER A 120 22.91 31.87 -2.09
N GLY A 121 21.65 32.00 -1.69
CA GLY A 121 20.51 31.97 -2.61
C GLY A 121 20.30 33.31 -3.31
N ASP A 122 19.20 33.41 -4.05
CA ASP A 122 18.75 34.62 -4.75
C ASP A 122 18.03 35.63 -3.82
N VAL A 123 17.69 35.22 -2.59
CA VAL A 123 17.08 36.07 -1.57
C VAL A 123 18.12 36.61 -0.58
N ILE A 124 17.93 37.87 -0.15
CA ILE A 124 18.69 38.44 0.98
C ILE A 124 18.03 38.01 2.28
N GLU A 125 18.63 37.04 2.96
CA GLU A 125 18.15 36.48 4.22
C GLU A 125 19.29 36.05 5.15
N GLU A 126 18.95 35.50 6.33
CA GLU A 126 19.93 34.86 7.21
C GLU A 126 19.81 33.34 7.07
N CYS A 127 20.93 32.70 6.75
CA CYS A 127 21.05 31.26 6.61
C CYS A 127 21.95 30.71 7.72
N ARG A 128 21.64 29.53 8.26
CA ARG A 128 22.48 28.85 9.25
C ARG A 128 22.35 27.34 9.18
N PHE A 129 23.40 26.66 9.64
CA PHE A 129 23.43 25.22 9.84
C PHE A 129 24.45 24.85 10.92
N SER A 130 24.32 23.65 11.48
CA SER A 130 25.33 23.05 12.34
C SER A 130 25.66 21.63 11.90
N ILE A 131 26.85 21.15 12.26
CA ILE A 131 27.29 19.77 12.04
C ILE A 131 27.50 19.17 13.42
N ARG A 132 26.64 18.22 13.78
CA ARG A 132 26.74 17.48 15.05
C ARG A 132 27.96 16.57 15.03
N GLY A 133 28.10 15.80 13.94
CA GLY A 133 29.14 14.79 13.80
C GLY A 133 29.17 14.19 12.41
N ALA A 134 30.02 13.19 12.24
CA ALA A 134 30.10 12.40 11.01
C ALA A 134 30.15 10.91 11.35
N TRP A 135 29.31 10.12 10.70
CA TRP A 135 29.46 8.66 10.67
C TRP A 135 30.66 8.31 9.79
N THR A 136 31.47 7.35 10.24
CA THR A 136 32.66 6.91 9.52
C THR A 136 33.08 5.49 9.86
N GLU A 137 33.85 4.86 8.99
CA GLU A 137 34.59 3.64 9.27
C GLU A 137 36.08 3.95 9.51
N LEU A 138 36.64 3.41 10.61
CA LEU A 138 38.07 3.54 10.98
C LEU A 138 38.84 2.20 10.88
N GLY A 139 38.22 1.14 10.36
CA GLY A 139 38.73 -0.24 10.37
C GLY A 139 38.53 -0.99 9.04
N GLY A 140 38.97 -2.26 8.99
CA GLY A 140 38.77 -3.14 7.85
C GLY A 140 37.44 -3.90 7.92
N GLY A 141 36.97 -4.39 6.77
CA GLY A 141 35.69 -5.08 6.64
C GLY A 141 35.58 -6.37 7.47
N SER A 142 34.35 -6.71 7.88
CA SER A 142 34.01 -8.00 8.49
C SER A 142 33.15 -8.82 7.53
N VAL A 143 33.37 -10.14 7.47
CA VAL A 143 32.59 -11.06 6.61
C VAL A 143 31.84 -12.05 7.49
N ALA A 144 30.57 -12.32 7.17
CA ALA A 144 29.82 -13.46 7.70
C ALA A 144 29.37 -14.37 6.55
N SER A 145 29.67 -15.66 6.63
CA SER A 145 29.52 -16.61 5.53
C SER A 145 28.32 -17.56 5.70
N THR A 146 27.45 -17.64 4.69
CA THR A 146 26.34 -18.61 4.56
C THR A 146 26.24 -19.17 3.12
N ILE A 147 27.37 -19.64 2.58
CA ILE A 147 27.46 -20.18 1.20
C ILE A 147 26.92 -21.62 1.07
N CYS A 148 26.45 -21.99 -0.11
CA CYS A 148 25.96 -23.33 -0.44
C CYS A 148 27.09 -24.22 -0.98
N GLY A 149 27.84 -24.83 -0.05
CA GLY A 149 28.91 -25.76 -0.39
C GLY A 149 30.24 -25.34 0.22
N ASP A 150 31.33 -25.85 -0.37
CA ASP A 150 32.71 -25.60 0.10
C ASP A 150 33.39 -24.45 -0.65
N ILE A 151 32.77 -23.93 -1.70
CA ILE A 151 33.31 -22.93 -2.62
C ILE A 151 32.30 -21.79 -2.71
N ASP A 152 32.78 -20.56 -2.67
CA ASP A 152 31.99 -19.39 -3.00
C ASP A 152 32.01 -19.23 -4.53
N ASP A 153 30.91 -19.58 -5.19
CA ASP A 153 30.76 -19.60 -6.63
C ASP A 153 30.16 -18.29 -7.18
N ARG A 154 29.96 -17.27 -6.31
CA ARG A 154 29.46 -15.96 -6.70
C ARG A 154 30.46 -15.23 -7.61
N LEU A 155 29.94 -14.51 -8.59
CA LEU A 155 30.72 -13.72 -9.54
C LEU A 155 30.30 -12.25 -9.51
N PRO A 156 31.22 -11.29 -9.77
CA PRO A 156 30.87 -9.88 -9.90
C PRO A 156 29.75 -9.64 -10.93
N SER A 157 28.88 -8.68 -10.63
CA SER A 157 27.71 -8.28 -11.43
C SER A 157 27.61 -6.76 -11.55
N THR A 158 26.87 -6.28 -12.54
CA THR A 158 26.56 -4.85 -12.78
C THR A 158 25.11 -4.66 -13.22
N ASP A 159 24.19 -5.43 -12.65
CA ASP A 159 22.76 -5.32 -12.89
C ASP A 159 22.27 -3.96 -12.33
N PRO A 160 21.84 -3.01 -13.18
CA PRO A 160 21.51 -1.66 -12.75
C PRO A 160 20.25 -1.61 -11.89
N ARG A 161 19.44 -2.68 -11.91
CA ARG A 161 18.15 -2.74 -11.20
C ARG A 161 18.30 -2.98 -9.70
N ALA A 162 19.49 -3.37 -9.22
CA ALA A 162 19.77 -3.68 -7.83
C ALA A 162 20.78 -2.70 -7.23
N GLY A 163 20.51 -2.24 -6.00
CA GLY A 163 21.34 -1.30 -5.24
C GLY A 163 21.66 -1.78 -3.83
N ARG A 164 22.71 -1.20 -3.23
CA ARG A 164 23.14 -1.47 -1.85
C ARG A 164 22.40 -0.56 -0.89
N LEU A 165 21.70 -1.15 0.07
CA LEU A 165 20.89 -0.44 1.05
C LEU A 165 21.69 -0.16 2.33
N MET A 166 21.82 1.11 2.70
CA MET A 166 22.65 1.60 3.80
C MET A 166 21.82 2.31 4.88
N PRO A 167 22.21 2.24 6.17
CA PRO A 167 23.39 1.57 6.73
C PRO A 167 23.24 0.07 7.00
N ALA A 168 22.06 -0.54 6.78
CA ALA A 168 21.85 -1.98 6.99
C ALA A 168 22.88 -2.87 6.24
N THR A 169 23.44 -2.33 5.15
CA THR A 169 24.35 -3.02 4.24
C THR A 169 23.68 -4.26 3.64
N CYS A 170 22.42 -4.06 3.22
CA CYS A 170 21.55 -5.03 2.56
C CYS A 170 21.48 -4.75 1.05
N THR A 171 20.60 -5.47 0.35
CA THR A 171 20.28 -5.24 -1.06
C THR A 171 18.82 -4.79 -1.18
N ALA A 172 18.56 -3.87 -2.11
CA ALA A 172 17.21 -3.50 -2.54
C ALA A 172 17.20 -3.35 -4.07
N TRP A 173 16.03 -3.37 -4.69
CA TRP A 173 15.92 -3.43 -6.14
C TRP A 173 14.64 -2.78 -6.66
N ILE A 174 14.73 -2.18 -7.85
CA ILE A 174 13.67 -1.40 -8.51
C ILE A 174 12.64 -2.34 -9.15
N ILE A 175 11.35 -2.06 -8.98
CA ILE A 175 10.25 -2.82 -9.57
C ILE A 175 9.48 -2.06 -10.66
N ASP A 176 8.80 -2.82 -11.52
CA ASP A 176 7.89 -2.31 -12.56
C ASP A 176 6.51 -1.95 -11.97
N ASP A 177 6.47 -1.06 -10.97
CA ASP A 177 5.25 -0.38 -10.53
C ASP A 177 5.21 1.08 -11.05
N LEU A 178 4.13 1.81 -10.78
CA LEU A 178 3.91 3.15 -11.37
C LEU A 178 5.02 4.16 -11.06
N ASN A 179 5.56 4.13 -9.83
CA ASN A 179 6.61 5.05 -9.38
C ASN A 179 8.01 4.43 -9.39
N HIS A 180 8.13 3.20 -9.89
CA HIS A 180 9.35 2.40 -9.84
C HIS A 180 9.99 2.34 -8.46
N CYS A 181 9.16 2.03 -7.46
CA CYS A 181 9.58 1.83 -6.09
C CYS A 181 10.41 0.54 -5.95
N MET A 182 10.79 0.20 -4.71
CA MET A 182 11.81 -0.80 -4.44
C MET A 182 11.33 -1.85 -3.47
N LEU A 183 11.87 -3.06 -3.62
CA LEU A 183 11.69 -4.16 -2.67
C LEU A 183 12.99 -4.50 -1.95
N SER A 184 12.88 -4.92 -0.69
CA SER A 184 13.98 -5.43 0.14
C SER A 184 13.45 -6.38 1.22
N ALA A 185 14.30 -6.84 2.14
CA ALA A 185 13.90 -7.63 3.30
C ALA A 185 13.50 -6.69 4.44
N GLY A 186 12.43 -7.01 5.17
CA GLY A 186 11.94 -6.16 6.26
C GLY A 186 12.90 -6.11 7.45
N HIS A 187 13.67 -7.17 7.71
CA HIS A 187 14.72 -7.13 8.73
C HIS A 187 15.87 -6.17 8.39
N CYS A 188 15.96 -5.67 7.16
CA CYS A 188 16.93 -4.65 6.77
C CYS A 188 16.46 -3.23 7.13
N ILE A 189 15.18 -3.04 7.47
CA ILE A 189 14.62 -1.71 7.73
C ILE A 189 15.07 -1.20 9.11
N PRO A 190 14.83 -1.90 10.24
CA PRO A 190 15.53 -1.61 11.50
C PRO A 190 16.85 -2.42 11.58
N PRO A 191 18.02 -1.81 11.92
CA PRO A 191 18.21 -0.50 12.53
C PRO A 191 18.51 0.67 11.55
N GLY A 192 18.25 0.52 10.24
CA GLY A 192 18.15 1.67 9.33
C GLY A 192 18.35 1.34 7.85
N ALA A 193 17.34 1.65 7.04
CA ALA A 193 17.38 1.74 5.58
C ALA A 193 17.15 3.21 5.20
N SER A 194 18.23 3.95 4.91
CA SER A 194 18.18 5.42 4.74
C SER A 194 18.69 5.91 3.39
N VAL A 195 19.58 5.15 2.75
CA VAL A 195 20.17 5.52 1.46
C VAL A 195 20.32 4.25 0.64
N ILE A 196 19.89 4.27 -0.60
CA ILE A 196 20.26 3.25 -1.58
C ILE A 196 21.39 3.75 -2.47
N GLN A 197 22.33 2.86 -2.78
CA GLN A 197 23.53 3.16 -3.55
C GLN A 197 23.59 2.27 -4.79
N PHE A 198 23.60 2.86 -5.97
CA PHE A 198 23.82 2.18 -7.25
C PHE A 198 25.26 2.34 -7.72
N ASN A 199 25.68 1.62 -8.76
CA ASN A 199 27.03 1.75 -9.34
C ASN A 199 28.18 1.67 -8.31
N VAL A 200 27.99 0.86 -7.27
CA VAL A 200 28.89 0.76 -6.12
C VAL A 200 30.29 0.30 -6.56
N PRO A 201 31.35 1.06 -6.24
CA PRO A 201 32.71 0.70 -6.60
C PRO A 201 33.24 -0.48 -5.78
N GLU A 202 34.35 -1.06 -6.24
CA GLU A 202 35.06 -2.07 -5.46
C GLU A 202 35.49 -1.54 -4.08
N SER A 203 35.33 -2.39 -3.06
CA SER A 203 35.87 -2.14 -1.73
C SER A 203 37.41 -2.09 -1.79
N THR A 204 38.02 -1.51 -0.76
CA THR A 204 39.48 -1.39 -0.68
C THR A 204 40.17 -2.77 -0.54
N GLU A 205 41.50 -2.82 -0.67
CA GLU A 205 42.26 -4.08 -0.52
C GLU A 205 42.12 -4.76 0.86
N ASN A 206 41.69 -4.01 1.89
CA ASN A 206 41.37 -4.52 3.23
C ASN A 206 39.86 -4.70 3.47
N GLY A 207 39.03 -4.59 2.43
CA GLY A 207 37.59 -4.82 2.47
C GLY A 207 36.77 -3.70 3.13
N SER A 208 37.37 -2.52 3.36
CA SER A 208 36.62 -1.34 3.79
C SER A 208 35.72 -0.87 2.65
N LEU A 209 34.51 -0.45 2.99
CA LEU A 209 33.52 -0.07 1.97
C LEU A 209 33.97 1.18 1.23
N GLN A 210 33.76 1.18 -0.08
CA GLN A 210 33.73 2.40 -0.88
C GLN A 210 32.30 2.68 -1.33
N HIS A 211 31.97 3.96 -1.43
CA HIS A 211 30.66 4.45 -1.82
C HIS A 211 30.71 5.05 -3.22
N PRO A 212 29.65 4.92 -4.02
CA PRO A 212 29.57 5.61 -5.29
C PRO A 212 29.45 7.13 -5.06
N GLY A 213 29.62 7.94 -6.11
CA GLY A 213 29.41 9.39 -6.01
C GLY A 213 27.97 9.73 -5.57
N PRO A 214 27.72 10.91 -4.99
CA PRO A 214 26.38 11.34 -4.59
C PRO A 214 25.34 11.25 -5.71
N GLU A 215 25.73 11.36 -6.98
CA GLU A 215 24.88 11.17 -8.17
C GLU A 215 24.22 9.77 -8.27
N ASP A 216 24.76 8.78 -7.57
CA ASP A 216 24.30 7.39 -7.53
C ASP A 216 23.76 6.99 -6.14
N GLN A 217 23.53 7.96 -5.26
CA GLN A 217 22.97 7.76 -3.93
C GLN A 217 21.60 8.43 -3.81
N TYR A 218 20.61 7.70 -3.29
CA TYR A 218 19.24 8.18 -3.20
C TYR A 218 18.74 8.03 -1.77
N ALA A 219 18.17 9.09 -1.20
CA ALA A 219 17.55 9.06 0.11
C ALA A 219 16.24 8.28 0.05
N VAL A 220 16.08 7.37 1.00
CA VAL A 220 14.84 6.61 1.18
C VAL A 220 13.76 7.53 1.71
N ASP A 221 12.56 7.44 1.14
CA ASP A 221 11.38 8.10 1.69
C ASP A 221 10.76 7.23 2.80
N PHE A 222 10.89 7.68 4.05
CA PHE A 222 10.35 6.96 5.20
C PHE A 222 8.82 6.97 5.26
N GLU A 223 8.16 7.94 4.62
CA GLU A 223 6.69 7.97 4.56
C GLU A 223 6.14 6.87 3.64
N SER A 224 6.94 6.43 2.66
CA SER A 224 6.60 5.31 1.79
C SER A 224 6.89 3.92 2.37
N MET A 225 7.53 3.85 3.54
CA MET A 225 8.15 2.63 4.05
C MET A 225 7.12 1.67 4.65
N GLN A 226 6.90 0.55 3.98
CA GLN A 226 6.10 -0.57 4.48
C GLN A 226 6.98 -1.80 4.64
N PHE A 227 6.86 -2.54 5.75
CA PHE A 227 7.68 -3.75 5.96
C PHE A 227 7.09 -4.72 6.98
N SER A 228 7.49 -5.99 6.88
CA SER A 228 7.26 -7.02 7.88
C SER A 228 8.55 -7.78 8.17
N ASN A 229 8.74 -8.21 9.42
CA ASN A 229 9.89 -8.99 9.87
C ASN A 229 9.45 -10.03 10.91
N GLN A 230 8.68 -11.03 10.47
CA GLN A 230 8.18 -12.14 11.29
C GLN A 230 8.84 -13.49 10.95
N GLY A 231 9.94 -13.44 10.18
CA GLY A 231 10.73 -14.61 9.79
C GLY A 231 10.49 -15.05 8.35
N VAL A 232 10.93 -16.27 8.01
CA VAL A 232 10.88 -16.80 6.64
C VAL A 232 9.45 -16.81 6.10
N GLY A 233 9.23 -16.12 4.98
CA GLY A 233 7.93 -16.02 4.32
C GLY A 233 7.08 -14.82 4.74
N ASP A 234 7.52 -14.09 5.77
CA ASP A 234 6.93 -12.82 6.20
C ASP A 234 8.04 -11.85 6.62
N ASP A 235 8.99 -11.68 5.69
CA ASP A 235 10.13 -10.78 5.82
C ASP A 235 10.33 -10.05 4.50
N TRP A 236 9.82 -8.83 4.41
CA TRP A 236 9.76 -8.03 3.18
C TRP A 236 9.67 -6.54 3.51
N ALA A 237 10.09 -5.70 2.58
CA ALA A 237 9.95 -4.26 2.63
C ALA A 237 9.61 -3.71 1.24
N TYR A 238 8.80 -2.66 1.20
CA TYR A 238 8.40 -1.89 0.03
C TYR A 238 8.54 -0.40 0.36
N PHE A 239 9.28 0.34 -0.47
CA PHE A 239 9.55 1.76 -0.25
C PHE A 239 10.07 2.45 -1.51
N GLY A 240 10.03 3.77 -1.52
CA GLY A 240 10.52 4.63 -2.59
C GLY A 240 11.73 5.46 -2.16
N CYS A 241 12.31 6.18 -3.11
CA CYS A 241 13.43 7.07 -2.87
C CYS A 241 13.19 8.41 -3.54
N PHE A 242 13.63 9.49 -2.88
CA PHE A 242 13.59 10.83 -3.45
C PHE A 242 14.52 10.94 -4.67
N GLN A 243 14.23 11.90 -5.56
CA GLN A 243 15.11 12.24 -6.67
C GLN A 243 16.51 12.62 -6.19
N ASN A 244 17.50 12.32 -7.01
CA ASN A 244 18.88 12.63 -6.70
C ASN A 244 19.12 14.14 -6.71
N THR A 245 19.85 14.65 -5.70
CA THR A 245 20.10 16.08 -5.54
C THR A 245 21.00 16.68 -6.63
N GLU A 246 21.84 15.88 -7.28
CA GLU A 246 22.80 16.35 -8.28
C GLU A 246 22.28 16.23 -9.70
N THR A 247 21.47 15.21 -9.98
CA THR A 247 20.97 14.91 -11.33
C THR A 247 19.52 15.30 -11.54
N GLY A 248 18.72 15.40 -10.47
CA GLY A 248 17.27 15.59 -10.53
C GLY A 248 16.51 14.38 -11.06
N LEU A 249 17.18 13.24 -11.29
CA LEU A 249 16.57 12.00 -11.76
C LEU A 249 16.12 11.15 -10.58
N THR A 250 15.05 10.39 -10.77
CA THR A 250 14.70 9.25 -9.91
C THR A 250 15.73 8.12 -10.10
N ALA A 251 15.77 7.19 -9.14
CA ALA A 251 16.63 6.01 -9.27
C ALA A 251 16.32 5.20 -10.54
N ALA A 252 15.05 5.02 -10.86
CA ALA A 252 14.62 4.29 -12.05
C ALA A 252 15.02 4.97 -13.36
N GLU A 253 14.90 6.30 -13.45
CA GLU A 253 15.36 7.06 -14.62
C GLU A 253 16.87 6.97 -14.82
N ALA A 254 17.64 7.05 -13.74
CA ALA A 254 19.10 6.98 -13.80
C ALA A 254 19.61 5.58 -14.16
N GLN A 255 19.00 4.53 -13.59
CA GLN A 255 19.37 3.14 -13.87
C GLN A 255 18.82 2.64 -15.21
N GLY A 256 17.68 3.18 -15.66
CA GLY A 256 17.09 2.92 -16.98
C GLY A 256 16.53 1.51 -17.16
N ASP A 257 16.35 0.76 -16.07
CA ASP A 257 15.83 -0.61 -16.07
C ASP A 257 15.22 -0.96 -14.70
N PHE A 258 14.33 -1.95 -14.68
CA PHE A 258 13.62 -2.40 -13.48
C PHE A 258 13.23 -3.89 -13.56
N PHE A 259 12.93 -4.52 -12.43
CA PHE A 259 12.47 -5.90 -12.40
C PHE A 259 10.96 -5.98 -12.57
N GLN A 260 10.53 -6.79 -13.52
CA GLN A 260 9.16 -7.29 -13.54
C GLN A 260 8.99 -8.37 -12.46
N ILE A 261 7.94 -8.25 -11.66
CA ILE A 261 7.61 -9.19 -10.59
C ILE A 261 6.55 -10.20 -11.03
N SER A 262 6.63 -11.43 -10.52
CA SER A 262 5.68 -12.49 -10.86
C SER A 262 5.18 -13.23 -9.61
N THR A 263 3.87 -13.42 -9.53
CA THR A 263 3.24 -14.31 -8.54
C THR A 263 3.16 -15.76 -9.01
N MET A 264 3.42 -16.01 -10.31
CA MET A 264 3.37 -17.34 -10.90
C MET A 264 4.46 -18.25 -10.31
N GLU A 265 4.10 -19.50 -10.09
CA GLU A 265 5.02 -20.50 -9.53
C GLU A 265 6.10 -20.89 -10.55
N PRO A 266 7.40 -20.65 -10.27
CA PRO A 266 8.45 -21.26 -11.07
C PRO A 266 8.40 -22.79 -10.91
N GLY A 267 8.76 -23.52 -11.96
CA GLY A 267 8.86 -24.98 -11.89
C GLY A 267 9.87 -25.42 -10.84
N VAL A 268 9.60 -26.54 -10.15
CA VAL A 268 10.43 -27.04 -9.01
C VAL A 268 11.86 -27.47 -9.41
N THR A 269 12.22 -27.35 -10.68
CA THR A 269 13.57 -27.61 -11.21
C THR A 269 14.20 -26.39 -11.89
N GLU A 270 13.53 -25.22 -11.84
CA GLU A 270 14.01 -24.02 -12.49
C GLU A 270 15.24 -23.44 -11.76
N PRO A 271 16.19 -22.84 -12.51
CA PRO A 271 17.34 -22.19 -11.92
C PRO A 271 16.93 -20.87 -11.26
N ILE A 272 17.41 -20.63 -10.04
CA ILE A 272 17.19 -19.42 -9.27
C ILE A 272 18.49 -18.61 -9.22
N ARG A 273 18.42 -17.38 -9.72
CA ARG A 273 19.49 -16.40 -9.61
C ARG A 273 19.24 -15.47 -8.44
N ILE A 274 20.31 -15.14 -7.72
CA ILE A 274 20.31 -14.08 -6.71
C ILE A 274 21.43 -13.12 -7.07
N THR A 275 21.10 -11.84 -7.10
CA THR A 275 22.03 -10.75 -7.38
C THR A 275 21.96 -9.74 -6.24
N GLY A 276 23.08 -9.39 -5.62
CA GLY A 276 23.10 -8.42 -4.52
C GLY A 276 24.48 -8.14 -3.94
N TYR A 277 24.51 -7.49 -2.79
CA TYR A 277 25.69 -6.88 -2.18
C TYR A 277 26.17 -7.65 -0.94
N GLY A 278 26.36 -8.95 -1.10
CA GLY A 278 26.90 -9.80 -0.05
C GLY A 278 28.33 -9.48 0.35
N SER A 279 28.67 -9.74 1.61
CA SER A 279 30.04 -9.71 2.10
C SER A 279 30.92 -10.75 1.40
N ASP A 280 32.20 -10.42 1.17
CA ASP A 280 33.16 -11.27 0.48
C ASP A 280 34.60 -10.88 0.86
N SER A 281 35.49 -11.86 0.98
CA SER A 281 36.93 -11.66 1.23
C SER A 281 37.83 -12.34 0.20
N SER A 282 37.24 -12.82 -0.89
CA SER A 282 37.84 -13.75 -1.87
C SER A 282 37.79 -13.23 -3.32
N PRO A 283 38.27 -12.00 -3.61
CA PRO A 283 39.14 -11.17 -2.77
C PRO A 283 38.38 -10.09 -1.98
N TRP A 284 39.07 -9.44 -1.03
CA TRP A 284 38.51 -8.39 -0.16
C TRP A 284 37.87 -7.21 -0.91
N GLN A 285 38.29 -6.95 -2.15
CA GLN A 285 37.70 -5.92 -3.00
C GLN A 285 36.24 -6.22 -3.37
N TRP A 286 35.78 -7.47 -3.28
CA TRP A 286 34.40 -7.85 -3.57
C TRP A 286 33.46 -7.69 -2.37
N ASN A 287 33.98 -7.27 -1.21
CA ASN A 287 33.17 -7.10 -0.01
C ASN A 287 32.03 -6.09 -0.23
N HIS A 288 30.77 -6.53 -0.13
CA HIS A 288 29.58 -5.69 -0.35
C HIS A 288 29.60 -4.92 -1.68
N VAL A 289 30.14 -5.57 -2.70
CA VAL A 289 30.04 -5.19 -4.12
C VAL A 289 28.99 -6.09 -4.77
N GLN A 290 28.39 -5.66 -5.88
CA GLN A 290 27.36 -6.45 -6.52
C GLN A 290 27.94 -7.76 -7.07
N GLN A 291 27.36 -8.88 -6.64
CA GLN A 291 27.68 -10.22 -7.11
C GLN A 291 26.40 -10.97 -7.45
N THR A 292 26.53 -12.02 -8.24
CA THR A 292 25.42 -12.90 -8.62
C THR A 292 25.83 -14.37 -8.58
N HIS A 293 24.88 -15.24 -8.28
CA HIS A 293 25.05 -16.69 -8.39
C HIS A 293 23.76 -17.36 -8.85
N LEU A 294 23.92 -18.54 -9.46
CA LEU A 294 22.83 -19.36 -10.00
C LEU A 294 22.81 -20.70 -9.29
N GLY A 295 21.70 -21.06 -8.66
CA GLY A 295 21.52 -22.33 -7.97
C GLY A 295 20.14 -22.93 -8.25
N PRO A 296 19.92 -24.21 -7.89
CA PRO A 296 18.61 -24.82 -8.08
C PRO A 296 17.59 -24.33 -7.03
N LEU A 297 16.32 -24.20 -7.43
CA LEU A 297 15.20 -24.15 -6.49
C LEU A 297 15.13 -25.48 -5.72
N ALA A 298 15.03 -25.40 -4.39
CA ALA A 298 14.99 -26.56 -3.50
C ALA A 298 13.57 -26.90 -3.06
N SER A 299 12.79 -25.90 -2.64
CA SER A 299 11.38 -26.07 -2.28
C SER A 299 10.62 -24.74 -2.29
N MET A 300 9.29 -24.81 -2.27
CA MET A 300 8.41 -23.63 -2.22
C MET A 300 7.10 -23.98 -1.53
N ASN A 301 6.52 -23.02 -0.81
CA ASN A 301 5.15 -23.06 -0.29
C ASN A 301 4.44 -21.72 -0.58
N SER A 302 3.28 -21.45 0.01
CA SER A 302 2.49 -20.26 -0.31
C SER A 302 3.19 -18.93 -0.01
N THR A 303 4.07 -18.88 0.99
CA THR A 303 4.70 -17.63 1.45
C THR A 303 6.21 -17.59 1.27
N SER A 304 6.87 -18.74 1.13
CA SER A 304 8.33 -18.84 1.11
C SER A 304 8.89 -19.74 0.02
N MET A 305 10.15 -19.48 -0.34
CA MET A 305 10.95 -20.27 -1.28
C MET A 305 12.28 -20.63 -0.65
N GLN A 306 12.81 -21.79 -1.03
CA GLN A 306 14.13 -22.25 -0.65
C GLN A 306 14.94 -22.64 -1.88
N TYR A 307 16.23 -22.32 -1.89
CA TYR A 307 17.13 -22.55 -3.02
C TYR A 307 18.56 -22.79 -2.54
N GLN A 308 19.37 -23.40 -3.41
CA GLN A 308 20.78 -23.67 -3.15
C GLN A 308 21.68 -22.72 -3.93
N THR A 309 21.38 -21.43 -3.82
CA THR A 309 22.15 -20.33 -4.43
C THR A 309 23.01 -19.68 -3.35
N ASP A 310 24.31 -19.52 -3.60
CA ASP A 310 25.24 -18.83 -2.70
C ASP A 310 24.81 -17.42 -2.35
N THR A 311 24.72 -17.17 -1.05
CA THR A 311 24.46 -15.85 -0.47
C THR A 311 25.29 -15.68 0.81
N THR A 312 25.66 -14.46 1.13
CA THR A 312 26.31 -14.06 2.39
C THR A 312 25.65 -12.81 2.96
N GLY A 313 25.98 -12.46 4.21
CA GLY A 313 25.43 -11.26 4.86
C GLY A 313 25.48 -10.05 3.93
N GLY A 314 24.36 -9.36 3.75
CA GLY A 314 24.17 -8.26 2.79
C GLY A 314 23.45 -8.62 1.49
N ASN A 315 23.28 -9.91 1.17
CA ASN A 315 22.29 -10.35 0.17
C ASN A 315 20.86 -10.28 0.70
N SER A 316 20.64 -10.05 1.99
CA SER A 316 19.30 -9.80 2.52
C SER A 316 18.62 -8.69 1.72
N GLY A 317 17.42 -8.98 1.22
CA GLY A 317 16.64 -8.13 0.34
C GLY A 317 16.90 -8.32 -1.17
N SER A 318 17.89 -9.11 -1.58
CA SER A 318 18.17 -9.37 -2.99
C SER A 318 16.97 -9.97 -3.73
N PRO A 319 16.78 -9.64 -5.02
CA PRO A 319 15.77 -10.30 -5.84
C PRO A 319 16.11 -11.79 -5.99
N VAL A 320 15.09 -12.63 -5.81
CA VAL A 320 15.09 -14.03 -6.20
C VAL A 320 14.51 -14.10 -7.60
N ILE A 321 15.38 -14.36 -8.58
CA ILE A 321 15.05 -14.28 -10.01
C ILE A 321 14.86 -15.68 -10.55
N ASP A 322 13.74 -15.93 -11.22
CA ASP A 322 13.58 -17.12 -12.05
C ASP A 322 14.38 -16.91 -13.34
N GLU A 323 15.47 -17.66 -13.51
CA GLU A 323 16.40 -17.49 -14.63
C GLU A 323 15.73 -17.71 -15.99
N THR A 324 14.70 -18.54 -16.05
CA THR A 324 14.04 -18.90 -17.31
C THR A 324 13.13 -17.77 -17.80
N SER A 325 12.39 -17.11 -16.91
CA SER A 325 11.52 -15.99 -17.26
C SER A 325 12.21 -14.63 -17.17
N GLY A 326 13.27 -14.51 -16.36
CA GLY A 326 13.91 -13.23 -16.02
C GLY A 326 13.13 -12.40 -15.01
N MET A 327 12.01 -12.92 -14.49
CA MET A 327 11.13 -12.23 -13.55
C MET A 327 11.61 -12.43 -12.11
N ALA A 328 11.39 -11.44 -11.25
CA ALA A 328 11.58 -11.59 -9.82
C ALA A 328 10.38 -12.31 -9.20
N VAL A 329 10.63 -13.41 -8.49
CA VAL A 329 9.61 -14.31 -7.89
C VAL A 329 9.65 -14.32 -6.36
N GLY A 330 10.66 -13.68 -5.76
CA GLY A 330 10.76 -13.50 -4.32
C GLY A 330 11.86 -12.52 -3.90
N ILE A 331 12.02 -12.41 -2.59
CA ILE A 331 13.01 -11.58 -1.90
C ILE A 331 13.86 -12.51 -1.03
N HIS A 332 15.18 -12.50 -1.19
CA HIS A 332 16.09 -13.28 -0.34
C HIS A 332 16.14 -12.70 1.06
N THR A 333 16.04 -13.54 2.09
CA THR A 333 15.93 -13.06 3.48
C THR A 333 16.81 -13.82 4.46
N HIS A 334 16.87 -15.15 4.34
CA HIS A 334 17.51 -15.99 5.34
C HIS A 334 18.55 -16.92 4.71
N GLY A 335 19.67 -17.07 5.43
CA GLY A 335 20.64 -18.11 5.15
C GLY A 335 20.15 -19.46 5.66
N GLY A 336 20.87 -20.51 5.31
CA GLY A 336 20.57 -21.88 5.77
C GLY A 336 21.39 -22.95 5.08
N CYS A 337 22.12 -22.58 4.02
CA CYS A 337 23.14 -23.40 3.40
C CYS A 337 24.47 -23.38 4.17
N ASN A 338 25.18 -24.50 4.10
CA ASN A 338 26.60 -24.62 4.44
C ASN A 338 27.23 -25.78 3.65
N ALA A 339 28.52 -26.04 3.86
CA ALA A 339 29.27 -27.17 3.30
C ALA A 339 28.59 -28.54 3.44
N GLY A 340 27.80 -28.74 4.50
CA GLY A 340 27.05 -29.98 4.77
C GLY A 340 25.70 -30.09 4.08
N GLY A 341 25.31 -29.09 3.28
CA GLY A 341 24.00 -28.97 2.64
C GLY A 341 23.07 -27.97 3.34
N GLY A 342 21.80 -27.99 2.95
CA GLY A 342 20.79 -27.01 3.38
C GLY A 342 20.23 -26.24 2.20
N ALA A 343 19.51 -25.16 2.50
CA ALA A 343 18.99 -24.21 1.52
C ALA A 343 18.87 -22.83 2.15
N ASN A 344 19.14 -21.81 1.36
CA ASN A 344 18.83 -20.43 1.68
C ASN A 344 17.34 -20.19 1.41
N SER A 345 16.74 -19.21 2.07
CA SER A 345 15.29 -18.97 2.02
C SER A 345 14.95 -17.52 1.70
N GLY A 346 13.78 -17.33 1.13
CA GLY A 346 13.22 -16.03 0.78
C GLY A 346 11.71 -15.96 0.94
N THR A 347 11.19 -14.74 1.00
CA THR A 347 9.75 -14.43 0.96
C THR A 347 9.29 -14.42 -0.50
N ARG A 348 8.15 -15.03 -0.80
CA ARG A 348 7.56 -15.01 -2.16
C ARG A 348 6.96 -13.65 -2.45
N ILE A 349 7.02 -13.23 -3.72
CA ILE A 349 6.22 -12.08 -4.16
C ILE A 349 4.74 -12.35 -3.89
N ALA A 350 4.26 -13.57 -4.14
CA ALA A 350 2.87 -13.98 -3.91
C ALA A 350 2.41 -14.03 -2.44
N ALA A 351 3.27 -13.70 -1.46
CA ALA A 351 2.85 -13.65 -0.06
C ALA A 351 1.83 -12.53 0.16
N MET A 352 0.65 -12.84 0.72
CA MET A 352 -0.47 -11.90 0.80
C MET A 352 -0.11 -10.56 1.48
N PRO A 353 0.57 -10.52 2.65
CA PRO A 353 0.92 -9.24 3.28
C PRO A 353 1.75 -8.31 2.39
N LEU A 354 2.64 -8.87 1.56
CA LEU A 354 3.41 -8.10 0.58
C LEU A 354 2.52 -7.67 -0.60
N GLN A 355 1.57 -8.50 -1.03
CA GLN A 355 0.61 -8.11 -2.07
C GLN A 355 -0.29 -6.96 -1.61
N ASP A 356 -0.72 -6.97 -0.35
CA ASP A 356 -1.53 -5.92 0.27
C ASP A 356 -0.75 -4.59 0.29
N ALA A 357 0.51 -4.61 0.70
CA ALA A 357 1.37 -3.42 0.70
C ALA A 357 1.62 -2.85 -0.72
N LEU A 358 1.81 -3.73 -1.71
CA LEU A 358 1.92 -3.33 -3.11
C LEU A 358 0.60 -2.79 -3.69
N ALA A 359 -0.54 -3.13 -3.08
CA ALA A 359 -1.85 -2.63 -3.48
C ALA A 359 -2.23 -1.31 -2.80
N ALA A 360 -1.62 -1.00 -1.66
CA ALA A 360 -1.81 0.23 -0.89
C ALA A 360 -0.46 0.96 -0.70
N PRO A 361 0.13 1.53 -1.78
CA PRO A 361 1.38 2.26 -1.67
C PRO A 361 1.24 3.51 -0.78
N GLN A 362 2.36 3.97 -0.20
CA GLN A 362 2.42 5.12 0.72
C GLN A 362 3.52 6.10 0.28
N GLY A 363 3.50 7.34 0.78
CA GLY A 363 4.53 8.34 0.53
C GLY A 363 4.81 8.56 -0.96
N ILE A 364 6.08 8.59 -1.37
CA ILE A 364 6.46 8.73 -2.78
C ILE A 364 6.10 7.52 -3.65
N CYS A 365 5.82 6.36 -3.04
CA CYS A 365 5.28 5.22 -3.78
C CYS A 365 3.79 5.38 -4.04
N ASP A 366 3.09 6.09 -3.17
CA ASP A 366 1.71 6.47 -3.41
C ASP A 366 1.70 7.46 -4.56
N HIS A 367 1.08 7.05 -5.65
CA HIS A 367 0.83 7.95 -6.75
C HIS A 367 -0.52 8.61 -6.44
N PRO A 368 -0.59 9.87 -5.99
CA PRO A 368 -1.88 10.55 -5.92
C PRO A 368 -2.46 10.48 -7.33
N SER A 369 -3.60 9.80 -7.48
CA SER A 369 -4.14 9.47 -8.79
C SER A 369 -4.24 10.75 -9.61
N ILE A 370 -3.49 10.84 -10.73
CA ILE A 370 -3.54 11.99 -11.66
C ILE A 370 -4.95 12.22 -12.23
N ILE A 371 -5.81 11.22 -12.08
CA ILE A 371 -7.22 11.21 -12.36
C ILE A 371 -7.91 10.56 -11.16
N SER A 372 -8.81 11.25 -10.49
CA SER A 372 -9.69 10.64 -9.48
C SER A 372 -10.95 10.07 -10.14
N TYR A 373 -11.45 8.99 -9.53
CA TYR A 373 -12.68 8.31 -9.93
C TYR A 373 -13.64 8.38 -8.76
N GLU A 374 -14.72 9.13 -8.93
CA GLU A 374 -15.77 9.26 -7.92
C GLU A 374 -17.00 8.49 -8.41
N TYR A 375 -17.66 7.77 -7.50
CA TYR A 375 -18.84 6.97 -7.81
C TYR A 375 -20.08 7.56 -7.11
N PRO A 376 -20.78 8.52 -7.74
CA PRO A 376 -21.93 9.22 -7.15
C PRO A 376 -23.06 8.29 -6.66
N PHE A 377 -23.14 7.09 -7.22
CA PHE A 377 -24.13 6.07 -6.88
C PHE A 377 -23.48 4.79 -6.30
N GLY A 378 -22.21 4.85 -5.95
CA GLY A 378 -21.40 3.69 -5.56
C GLY A 378 -21.09 2.75 -6.72
N LEU A 379 -20.36 1.68 -6.42
CA LEU A 379 -20.14 0.59 -7.37
C LEU A 379 -21.40 -0.28 -7.51
N PRO A 380 -21.64 -0.92 -8.67
CA PRO A 380 -22.77 -1.81 -8.83
C PRO A 380 -22.66 -3.01 -7.88
N GLY A 381 -23.65 -3.20 -7.02
CA GLY A 381 -23.74 -4.42 -6.21
C GLY A 381 -24.15 -5.66 -7.01
N LEU A 382 -24.78 -5.47 -8.17
CA LEU A 382 -25.22 -6.53 -9.08
C LEU A 382 -25.17 -6.07 -10.54
N VAL A 383 -24.85 -6.99 -11.44
CA VAL A 383 -25.02 -6.79 -12.88
C VAL A 383 -26.20 -7.61 -13.39
N SER A 384 -27.12 -6.98 -14.10
CA SER A 384 -28.21 -7.66 -14.79
C SER A 384 -27.64 -8.58 -15.88
N PRO A 385 -27.98 -9.89 -15.90
CA PRO A 385 -27.59 -10.82 -16.98
C PRO A 385 -28.03 -10.34 -18.36
N ALA A 386 -29.10 -9.53 -18.44
CA ALA A 386 -29.57 -8.93 -19.68
C ALA A 386 -28.67 -7.79 -20.21
N GLY A 387 -27.61 -7.40 -19.49
CA GLY A 387 -26.70 -6.33 -19.89
C GLY A 387 -27.31 -4.93 -19.77
N THR A 388 -28.28 -4.76 -18.89
CA THR A 388 -28.97 -3.48 -18.66
C THR A 388 -28.34 -2.63 -17.56
N THR A 389 -27.41 -3.18 -16.77
CA THR A 389 -26.71 -2.44 -15.72
C THR A 389 -25.65 -1.53 -16.32
N SER A 390 -25.62 -0.29 -15.85
CA SER A 390 -24.55 0.68 -16.12
C SER A 390 -23.83 1.08 -14.84
N ILE A 391 -22.56 1.43 -14.97
CA ILE A 391 -21.78 2.13 -13.95
C ILE A 391 -21.64 3.59 -14.36
N GLU A 392 -21.87 4.49 -13.40
CA GLU A 392 -21.63 5.92 -13.57
C GLU A 392 -20.44 6.34 -12.69
N VAL A 393 -19.52 7.08 -13.29
CA VAL A 393 -18.30 7.54 -12.62
C VAL A 393 -18.03 8.98 -13.03
N ASP A 394 -17.69 9.82 -12.06
CA ASP A 394 -17.15 11.14 -12.29
C ASP A 394 -15.62 11.01 -12.36
N ILE A 395 -15.05 11.33 -13.52
CA ILE A 395 -13.61 11.19 -13.80
C ILE A 395 -13.00 12.59 -13.82
N LEU A 396 -12.17 12.89 -12.83
CA LEU A 396 -11.66 14.23 -12.58
C LEU A 396 -10.13 14.25 -12.68
N PRO A 397 -9.53 15.02 -13.60
CA PRO A 397 -8.08 15.18 -13.62
C PRO A 397 -7.61 16.04 -12.43
N VAL A 398 -6.45 15.71 -11.87
CA VAL A 398 -5.82 16.42 -10.75
C VAL A 398 -4.73 17.36 -11.27
N ASN A 399 -4.35 18.40 -10.49
CA ASN A 399 -3.22 19.30 -10.77
C ASN A 399 -3.24 20.01 -12.15
N ASP A 400 -4.36 20.63 -12.51
CA ASP A 400 -4.58 21.36 -13.78
C ASP A 400 -4.42 20.50 -15.06
N LEU A 401 -4.34 19.18 -14.94
CA LEU A 401 -4.34 18.27 -16.09
C LEU A 401 -5.70 18.32 -16.80
N ILE A 402 -5.69 17.99 -18.10
CA ILE A 402 -6.89 17.96 -18.93
C ILE A 402 -7.17 16.52 -19.33
N LEU A 403 -8.34 16.01 -18.92
CA LEU A 403 -8.83 14.69 -19.31
C LEU A 403 -9.04 14.60 -20.83
N ASP A 404 -8.56 13.53 -21.46
CA ASP A 404 -8.99 13.17 -22.81
C ASP A 404 -10.38 12.55 -22.73
N MET A 405 -11.40 13.31 -23.13
CA MET A 405 -12.81 12.90 -23.03
C MET A 405 -13.17 11.66 -23.86
N ASP A 406 -12.31 11.23 -24.79
CA ASP A 406 -12.51 10.02 -25.59
C ASP A 406 -11.80 8.77 -25.03
N SER A 407 -10.98 8.95 -23.99
CA SER A 407 -10.14 7.91 -23.39
C SER A 407 -10.83 6.96 -22.39
N PRO A 408 -11.92 7.32 -21.67
CA PRO A 408 -12.47 6.44 -20.66
C PRO A 408 -13.00 5.10 -21.19
N MET A 409 -12.54 4.01 -20.58
CA MET A 409 -12.90 2.63 -20.91
C MET A 409 -13.28 1.87 -19.65
N LEU A 410 -14.38 1.10 -19.71
CA LEU A 410 -14.74 0.07 -18.75
C LEU A 410 -14.18 -1.27 -19.25
N HIS A 411 -13.31 -1.91 -18.47
CA HIS A 411 -12.77 -3.22 -18.77
C HIS A 411 -13.52 -4.27 -17.97
N VAL A 412 -14.01 -5.33 -18.63
CA VAL A 412 -14.84 -6.36 -18.00
C VAL A 412 -14.32 -7.75 -18.35
N SER A 413 -14.15 -8.60 -17.34
CA SER A 413 -13.91 -10.03 -17.45
C SER A 413 -15.10 -10.80 -16.89
N ILE A 414 -15.51 -11.88 -17.56
CA ILE A 414 -16.59 -12.76 -17.14
C ILE A 414 -15.99 -14.15 -16.90
N ASP A 415 -16.16 -14.69 -15.70
CA ASP A 415 -15.63 -16.00 -15.28
C ASP A 415 -14.13 -16.16 -15.61
N SER A 416 -13.36 -15.12 -15.29
CA SER A 416 -11.91 -15.01 -15.50
C SER A 416 -11.45 -15.16 -16.97
N ASN A 417 -12.34 -14.91 -17.93
CA ASN A 417 -11.96 -14.78 -19.34
C ASN A 417 -11.14 -13.49 -19.59
N PRO A 418 -10.43 -13.36 -20.73
CA PRO A 418 -9.71 -12.13 -21.05
C PRO A 418 -10.62 -10.89 -21.00
N PHE A 419 -10.12 -9.79 -20.45
CA PHE A 419 -10.87 -8.52 -20.36
C PHE A 419 -11.27 -8.02 -21.74
N ILE A 420 -12.52 -7.56 -21.85
CA ILE A 420 -13.00 -6.76 -22.97
C ILE A 420 -13.06 -5.30 -22.56
N ALA A 421 -12.60 -4.41 -23.44
CA ALA A 421 -12.67 -2.96 -23.22
C ALA A 421 -13.94 -2.39 -23.88
N ILE A 422 -14.75 -1.69 -23.08
CA ILE A 422 -16.01 -1.08 -23.46
C ILE A 422 -15.85 0.44 -23.34
N LYS A 423 -15.99 1.15 -24.46
CA LYS A 423 -15.89 2.63 -24.45
C LYS A 423 -17.04 3.22 -23.62
N MET A 424 -16.71 4.09 -22.69
CA MET A 424 -17.71 4.80 -21.88
C MET A 424 -18.26 6.01 -22.63
N THR A 425 -19.53 6.32 -22.40
CA THR A 425 -20.20 7.50 -22.95
C THR A 425 -20.24 8.63 -21.94
N HIS A 426 -19.79 9.81 -22.35
CA HIS A 426 -19.89 11.03 -21.56
C HIS A 426 -21.34 11.52 -21.48
N SER A 427 -21.83 11.84 -20.28
CA SER A 427 -23.22 12.30 -20.06
C SER A 427 -23.35 13.78 -19.65
N GLY A 428 -22.23 14.49 -19.51
CA GLY A 428 -22.15 15.90 -19.10
C GLY A 428 -21.01 16.14 -18.10
N ASP A 429 -20.43 17.34 -18.06
CA ASP A 429 -19.33 17.73 -17.16
C ASP A 429 -18.15 16.74 -17.11
N SER A 430 -17.91 16.07 -15.98
CA SER A 430 -16.89 15.04 -15.76
C SER A 430 -17.46 13.61 -15.70
N ARG A 431 -18.75 13.41 -16.03
CA ARG A 431 -19.45 12.14 -15.84
C ARG A 431 -19.39 11.21 -17.05
N PHE A 432 -19.08 9.94 -16.80
CA PHE A 432 -19.02 8.87 -17.79
C PHE A 432 -19.89 7.69 -17.38
N ILE A 433 -20.53 7.08 -18.39
CA ILE A 433 -21.42 5.93 -18.23
C ILE A 433 -20.84 4.75 -19.01
N GLY A 434 -20.56 3.65 -18.32
CA GLY A 434 -20.16 2.38 -18.92
C GLY A 434 -21.27 1.36 -18.78
N GLN A 435 -21.63 0.66 -19.85
CA GLN A 435 -22.66 -0.38 -19.82
C GLN A 435 -22.02 -1.76 -19.75
N PHE A 436 -22.44 -2.59 -18.78
CA PHE A 436 -21.99 -3.97 -18.70
C PHE A 436 -22.59 -4.80 -19.85
N PRO A 437 -21.83 -5.76 -20.39
CA PRO A 437 -22.34 -6.64 -21.43
C PRO A 437 -23.40 -7.61 -20.86
N ALA A 438 -24.24 -8.15 -21.75
CA ALA A 438 -25.06 -9.31 -21.38
C ALA A 438 -24.16 -10.47 -20.96
N THR A 439 -24.47 -11.08 -19.82
CA THR A 439 -23.58 -12.01 -19.13
C THR A 439 -24.36 -13.27 -18.76
N PRO A 440 -23.77 -14.48 -18.88
CA PRO A 440 -24.39 -15.68 -18.35
C PRO A 440 -24.70 -15.54 -16.85
N CYS A 441 -25.76 -16.21 -16.40
CA CYS A 441 -26.20 -16.17 -15.01
C CYS A 441 -26.11 -17.57 -14.38
N PRO A 442 -25.59 -17.70 -13.15
CA PRO A 442 -24.73 -16.73 -12.48
C PRO A 442 -23.32 -16.74 -13.08
N SER A 443 -22.69 -15.57 -13.18
CA SER A 443 -21.26 -15.45 -13.51
C SER A 443 -20.61 -14.44 -12.58
N SER A 444 -19.35 -14.68 -12.25
CA SER A 444 -18.50 -13.67 -11.61
C SER A 444 -17.99 -12.70 -12.67
N ILE A 445 -18.07 -11.41 -12.37
CA ILE A 445 -17.53 -10.34 -13.20
C ILE A 445 -16.41 -9.65 -12.43
N GLU A 446 -15.25 -9.52 -13.06
CA GLU A 446 -14.17 -8.63 -12.62
C GLU A 446 -14.14 -7.41 -13.54
N PHE A 447 -14.00 -6.20 -13.00
CA PHE A 447 -13.98 -4.99 -13.81
C PHE A 447 -13.09 -3.89 -13.24
N PHE A 448 -12.67 -2.98 -14.10
CA PHE A 448 -11.94 -1.76 -13.75
C PHE A 448 -12.16 -0.69 -14.82
N ILE A 449 -11.86 0.57 -14.48
CA ILE A 449 -11.99 1.70 -15.40
C ILE A 449 -10.61 2.25 -15.69
N THR A 450 -10.34 2.67 -16.93
CA THR A 450 -9.12 3.43 -17.26
C THR A 450 -9.49 4.74 -17.93
N ALA A 451 -8.69 5.79 -17.70
CA ALA A 451 -8.81 7.06 -18.41
C ALA A 451 -7.42 7.68 -18.60
N SER A 452 -7.29 8.56 -19.59
CA SER A 452 -6.05 9.22 -19.93
C SER A 452 -6.23 10.73 -20.01
N THR A 453 -5.16 11.46 -19.73
CA THR A 453 -5.07 12.91 -19.98
C THR A 453 -4.74 13.17 -21.45
N THR A 454 -4.94 14.40 -21.90
CA THR A 454 -4.52 14.86 -23.24
C THR A 454 -3.01 14.90 -23.45
N THR A 455 -2.23 14.85 -22.37
CA THR A 455 -0.76 14.78 -22.36
C THR A 455 -0.23 13.35 -22.41
N GLY A 456 -1.10 12.35 -22.26
CA GLY A 456 -0.81 10.93 -22.52
C GLY A 456 -0.61 10.08 -21.27
N GLU A 457 -0.69 10.67 -20.06
CA GLU A 457 -0.71 9.91 -18.82
C GLU A 457 -2.03 9.15 -18.68
N THR A 458 -1.99 7.94 -18.12
CA THR A 458 -3.17 7.06 -17.98
C THR A 458 -3.27 6.57 -16.54
N ALA A 459 -4.47 6.61 -15.99
CA ALA A 459 -4.80 6.05 -14.68
C ALA A 459 -5.86 4.95 -14.82
N ALA A 460 -5.98 4.14 -13.77
CA ALA A 460 -7.01 3.13 -13.64
C ALA A 460 -7.69 3.23 -12.27
N ASP A 461 -8.93 2.74 -12.18
CA ASP A 461 -9.61 2.43 -10.93
C ASP A 461 -10.07 0.95 -10.93
N PRO A 462 -9.57 0.12 -9.99
CA PRO A 462 -8.57 0.45 -8.97
C PRO A 462 -7.19 0.79 -9.59
N SER A 463 -6.34 1.53 -8.87
CA SER A 463 -5.05 2.07 -9.36
C SER A 463 -4.07 1.02 -9.89
N MET A 464 -4.18 -0.23 -9.41
CA MET A 464 -3.34 -1.37 -9.78
C MET A 464 -3.99 -2.28 -10.84
N ALA A 465 -5.09 -1.89 -11.47
CA ALA A 465 -5.71 -2.69 -12.52
C ALA A 465 -4.77 -2.87 -13.75
N PRO A 466 -4.79 -4.04 -14.42
CA PRO A 466 -5.69 -5.19 -14.24
C PRO A 466 -5.27 -6.18 -13.14
N ARG A 467 -4.22 -5.90 -12.34
CA ARG A 467 -3.75 -6.80 -11.28
C ARG A 467 -4.70 -6.83 -10.09
N VAL A 468 -5.34 -5.71 -9.79
CA VAL A 468 -6.45 -5.57 -8.83
C VAL A 468 -7.67 -5.06 -9.58
N THR A 469 -8.83 -5.63 -9.31
CA THR A 469 -10.08 -5.29 -9.99
C THR A 469 -11.22 -5.19 -8.97
N ASN A 470 -12.26 -4.44 -9.33
CA ASN A 470 -13.54 -4.56 -8.67
C ASN A 470 -14.20 -5.89 -9.09
N ALA A 471 -15.02 -6.47 -8.21
CA ALA A 471 -15.76 -7.69 -8.51
C ALA A 471 -17.25 -7.51 -8.26
N VAL A 472 -18.08 -8.14 -9.09
CA VAL A 472 -19.54 -8.12 -8.98
C VAL A 472 -20.11 -9.42 -9.57
N ILE A 473 -21.31 -9.82 -9.16
CA ILE A 473 -21.99 -11.00 -9.71
C ILE A 473 -23.06 -10.57 -10.71
N ALA A 474 -23.20 -11.33 -11.80
CA ALA A 474 -24.34 -11.21 -12.70
C ALA A 474 -25.52 -12.07 -12.20
N ALA A 475 -26.64 -11.45 -11.80
CA ALA A 475 -27.87 -12.14 -11.39
C ALA A 475 -29.13 -11.26 -11.54
N ASP A 476 -30.32 -11.87 -11.48
CA ASP A 476 -31.60 -11.18 -11.75
C ASP A 476 -32.19 -10.44 -10.54
N ASP A 477 -31.84 -10.80 -9.28
CA ASP A 477 -32.32 -10.12 -8.07
C ASP A 477 -31.53 -10.49 -6.80
N PHE A 478 -31.62 -9.65 -5.77
CA PHE A 478 -31.20 -9.94 -4.39
C PHE A 478 -32.37 -9.69 -3.42
N ASP A 479 -32.49 -10.51 -2.37
CA ASP A 479 -33.41 -10.19 -1.28
C ASP A 479 -32.70 -9.16 -0.38
N GLN A 480 -33.15 -7.90 -0.40
CA GLN A 480 -32.73 -6.89 0.58
C GLN A 480 -33.32 -7.27 1.95
N ALA A 481 -32.53 -7.98 2.75
CA ALA A 481 -32.99 -8.57 4.00
C ALA A 481 -33.23 -7.51 5.08
N PHE A 482 -32.51 -6.39 5.00
CA PHE A 482 -32.70 -5.23 5.86
C PHE A 482 -32.24 -3.95 5.15
N ASN A 483 -32.92 -2.84 5.41
CA ASN A 483 -32.55 -1.51 4.92
C ASN A 483 -32.98 -0.46 5.94
N ASP A 484 -32.11 0.51 6.18
CA ASP A 484 -32.39 1.67 6.98
C ASP A 484 -31.70 2.91 6.41
N ASP A 485 -32.51 3.88 6.01
CA ASP A 485 -32.09 5.21 5.55
C ASP A 485 -32.08 6.24 6.69
N PHE A 486 -32.41 5.84 7.92
CA PHE A 486 -32.44 6.68 9.12
C PHE A 486 -33.33 7.92 9.05
N GLU A 487 -34.27 7.95 8.11
CA GLU A 487 -35.32 8.97 8.03
C GLU A 487 -36.43 8.72 9.06
N THR A 488 -36.54 7.49 9.55
CA THR A 488 -37.48 7.11 10.60
C THR A 488 -36.84 6.17 11.62
N ALA A 489 -37.38 6.12 12.84
CA ALA A 489 -36.85 5.23 13.88
C ALA A 489 -37.19 3.76 13.56
N ASN A 490 -36.17 2.94 13.29
CA ASN A 490 -36.35 1.55 12.87
C ASN A 490 -35.88 0.51 13.91
N GLY A 491 -35.73 0.93 15.18
CA GLY A 491 -35.45 0.02 16.30
C GLY A 491 -33.97 -0.22 16.60
N TRP A 492 -33.08 0.65 16.12
CA TRP A 492 -31.71 0.73 16.60
C TRP A 492 -31.68 1.02 18.10
N SER A 493 -30.71 0.45 18.80
CA SER A 493 -30.54 0.65 20.23
C SER A 493 -29.16 1.20 20.55
N VAL A 494 -29.12 2.18 21.44
CA VAL A 494 -27.89 2.79 21.94
C VAL A 494 -27.63 2.27 23.35
N SER A 495 -26.38 1.95 23.63
CA SER A 495 -25.86 1.67 24.96
C SER A 495 -24.59 2.48 25.14
N ASP A 496 -24.32 2.96 26.34
CA ASP A 496 -23.16 3.81 26.63
C ASP A 496 -22.32 3.21 27.75
N ASP A 497 -21.01 3.48 27.74
CA ASP A 497 -20.17 3.22 28.90
C ASP A 497 -20.62 4.11 30.07
N PRO A 498 -20.68 3.59 31.31
CA PRO A 498 -20.98 4.40 32.49
C PRO A 498 -20.11 5.65 32.70
N SER A 499 -18.93 5.73 32.09
CA SER A 499 -18.05 6.91 32.14
C SER A 499 -18.30 7.94 31.04
N LEU A 500 -19.10 7.63 30.02
CA LEU A 500 -19.43 8.54 28.93
C LEU A 500 -20.15 9.79 29.47
N THR A 501 -19.64 10.98 29.13
CA THR A 501 -20.24 12.25 29.57
C THR A 501 -21.00 12.99 28.48
N THR A 502 -20.59 12.86 27.22
CA THR A 502 -21.19 13.48 26.01
C THR A 502 -20.96 12.56 24.80
N GLY A 503 -21.58 12.87 23.65
CA GLY A 503 -21.36 12.12 22.40
C GLY A 503 -22.07 10.76 22.33
N SER A 504 -23.14 10.54 23.10
CA SER A 504 -24.02 9.36 22.90
C SER A 504 -24.54 9.33 21.46
N TRP A 505 -24.74 8.14 20.90
CA TRP A 505 -25.39 8.01 19.60
C TRP A 505 -26.83 8.54 19.67
N GLU A 506 -27.24 9.31 18.67
CA GLU A 506 -28.57 9.87 18.51
C GLU A 506 -28.99 9.78 17.04
N GLN A 507 -30.29 9.72 16.76
CA GLN A 507 -30.82 9.82 15.39
C GLN A 507 -31.37 11.22 15.17
N GLY A 508 -30.98 11.87 14.07
CA GLY A 508 -31.60 13.14 13.70
C GLY A 508 -30.93 13.85 12.53
N ILE A 509 -31.48 15.03 12.22
CA ILE A 509 -30.90 15.95 11.24
C ILE A 509 -29.62 16.54 11.86
N PRO A 510 -28.47 16.52 11.16
CA PRO A 510 -27.26 17.15 11.68
C PRO A 510 -27.46 18.64 11.96
N ALA A 511 -27.20 19.05 13.20
CA ALA A 511 -27.38 20.42 13.65
C ALA A 511 -26.10 21.28 13.60
N GLY A 512 -24.94 20.69 13.26
CA GLY A 512 -23.64 21.37 13.14
C GLY A 512 -23.33 21.87 11.73
N PHE A 513 -22.19 22.55 11.57
CA PHE A 513 -21.71 23.09 10.29
C PHE A 513 -20.40 22.43 9.81
N GLY A 514 -19.93 21.38 10.52
CA GLY A 514 -18.68 20.69 10.23
C GLY A 514 -17.46 21.42 10.76
N ASP A 515 -17.62 22.21 11.83
CA ASP A 515 -16.58 23.10 12.35
C ASP A 515 -15.60 22.38 13.31
N ARG A 516 -15.95 21.18 13.80
CA ARG A 516 -15.16 20.38 14.76
C ARG A 516 -15.00 18.91 14.34
N GLY A 517 -15.32 18.56 13.10
CA GLY A 517 -15.22 17.20 12.56
C GLY A 517 -16.57 16.49 12.42
N GLU A 518 -17.67 17.10 12.85
CA GLU A 518 -19.03 16.54 12.75
C GLU A 518 -19.58 16.61 11.31
N PRO A 519 -20.53 15.74 10.91
CA PRO A 519 -21.15 15.87 9.60
C PRO A 519 -22.06 17.11 9.51
N PRO A 520 -21.90 18.00 8.51
CA PRO A 520 -22.83 19.12 8.30
C PRO A 520 -24.15 18.71 7.63
N TYR A 521 -24.26 17.47 7.14
CA TYR A 521 -25.42 16.92 6.45
C TYR A 521 -25.44 15.38 6.52
N ALA A 522 -26.64 14.79 6.48
CA ALA A 522 -26.81 13.35 6.31
C ALA A 522 -26.31 12.95 4.90
N PHE A 523 -25.82 11.73 4.74
CA PHE A 523 -25.37 11.26 3.43
C PHE A 523 -26.53 11.22 2.44
N SER A 524 -27.67 10.74 2.91
CA SER A 524 -28.92 10.65 2.17
C SER A 524 -30.05 11.27 2.98
N GLY A 525 -31.06 11.80 2.29
CA GLY A 525 -32.22 12.40 2.97
C GLY A 525 -31.84 13.60 3.84
N ASP A 526 -32.51 13.72 4.99
CA ASP A 526 -32.31 14.80 5.95
C ASP A 526 -31.69 14.31 7.28
N SER A 527 -31.80 13.02 7.62
CA SER A 527 -31.50 12.47 8.96
C SER A 527 -30.56 11.26 8.91
N CYS A 528 -29.64 11.17 9.87
CA CYS A 528 -28.74 10.03 10.02
C CYS A 528 -28.60 9.62 11.50
N MET A 529 -27.82 8.58 11.79
CA MET A 529 -27.32 8.31 13.14
C MET A 529 -26.01 9.06 13.33
N LEU A 530 -25.82 9.73 14.47
CA LEU A 530 -24.62 10.51 14.76
C LEU A 530 -24.35 10.62 16.26
N THR A 531 -23.09 10.86 16.64
CA THR A 531 -22.65 11.00 18.04
C THR A 531 -22.83 12.43 18.52
N GLY A 532 -23.65 12.63 19.56
CA GLY A 532 -24.13 13.95 19.95
C GLY A 532 -25.08 14.54 18.90
N ASN A 533 -25.98 15.47 19.26
CA ASN A 533 -26.75 16.25 18.27
C ASN A 533 -27.05 17.69 18.68
N ILE A 534 -26.01 18.48 18.99
CA ILE A 534 -26.14 19.86 19.46
C ILE A 534 -25.02 20.76 18.92
N ASP A 535 -25.36 21.80 18.15
CA ASP A 535 -24.44 22.84 17.66
C ASP A 535 -23.37 23.27 18.70
N GLY A 536 -22.10 23.02 18.36
CA GLY A 536 -20.93 23.38 19.17
C GLY A 536 -20.40 22.33 20.15
N ASP A 537 -21.10 21.22 20.42
CA ASP A 537 -20.61 20.15 21.32
C ASP A 537 -21.19 18.75 20.99
N TRP A 538 -20.40 17.96 20.27
CA TRP A 538 -20.76 16.66 19.70
C TRP A 538 -19.77 15.54 20.07
N ASP A 539 -18.70 15.96 20.73
CA ASP A 539 -17.56 15.16 21.13
C ASP A 539 -17.98 13.99 22.02
N ILE A 540 -17.46 12.81 21.70
CA ILE A 540 -17.48 11.67 22.59
C ILE A 540 -16.46 11.97 23.69
N ASP A 541 -16.90 12.09 24.94
CA ASP A 541 -15.98 12.33 26.05
C ASP A 541 -16.03 11.19 27.07
N GLY A 542 -14.84 10.71 27.44
CA GLY A 542 -14.62 9.95 28.67
C GLY A 542 -15.14 8.52 28.65
N GLY A 543 -15.44 7.96 27.48
CA GLY A 543 -15.95 6.60 27.34
C GLY A 543 -16.28 6.24 25.90
N CYS A 544 -16.98 5.11 25.75
CA CYS A 544 -17.48 4.64 24.46
C CYS A 544 -19.01 4.71 24.38
N THR A 545 -19.51 4.90 23.17
CA THR A 545 -20.93 4.81 22.81
C THR A 545 -21.11 3.68 21.79
N TYR A 546 -22.17 2.89 21.96
CA TYR A 546 -22.43 1.67 21.19
C TYR A 546 -23.77 1.76 20.48
N LEU A 547 -23.75 1.85 19.15
CA LEU A 547 -24.95 1.77 18.31
C LEU A 547 -25.15 0.35 17.81
N VAL A 548 -26.31 -0.25 18.10
CA VAL A 548 -26.63 -1.64 17.75
C VAL A 548 -27.85 -1.70 16.84
N SER A 549 -27.72 -2.44 15.74
CA SER A 549 -28.81 -2.62 14.77
C SER A 549 -29.97 -3.46 15.31
N PRO A 550 -31.16 -3.33 14.70
CA PRO A 550 -32.19 -4.36 14.76
C PRO A 550 -31.65 -5.73 14.31
N GLY A 551 -32.41 -6.79 14.62
CA GLY A 551 -32.03 -8.13 14.17
C GLY A 551 -32.32 -8.26 12.68
N PHE A 552 -31.38 -8.81 11.92
CA PHE A 552 -31.52 -9.05 10.48
C PHE A 552 -31.19 -10.49 10.11
N ASP A 553 -31.75 -10.95 8.99
CA ASP A 553 -31.57 -12.30 8.46
C ASP A 553 -30.45 -12.31 7.41
N ALA A 554 -29.39 -13.08 7.66
CA ALA A 554 -28.27 -13.28 6.72
C ALA A 554 -28.22 -14.72 6.18
N THR A 555 -29.29 -15.51 6.30
CA THR A 555 -29.30 -16.93 5.85
C THR A 555 -29.35 -17.10 4.34
N GLY A 556 -29.38 -16.01 3.57
CA GLY A 556 -29.24 -16.04 2.12
C GLY A 556 -27.91 -16.60 1.66
N ALA A 557 -27.81 -16.87 0.36
CA ALA A 557 -26.51 -17.12 -0.22
C ALA A 557 -25.71 -15.81 -0.22
N ASP A 558 -24.41 -15.90 0.05
CA ASP A 558 -23.46 -14.78 -0.06
C ASP A 558 -23.91 -13.44 0.57
N PRO A 559 -24.21 -13.43 1.88
CA PRO A 559 -24.75 -12.26 2.57
C PRO A 559 -23.71 -11.15 2.76
N HIS A 560 -24.12 -9.90 2.51
CA HIS A 560 -23.30 -8.70 2.66
C HIS A 560 -24.01 -7.65 3.54
N VAL A 561 -23.22 -6.88 4.28
CA VAL A 561 -23.65 -5.68 4.99
C VAL A 561 -22.93 -4.48 4.40
N SER A 562 -23.64 -3.39 4.12
CA SER A 562 -23.05 -2.15 3.64
C SER A 562 -23.68 -0.92 4.26
N PHE A 563 -22.92 0.17 4.30
CA PHE A 563 -23.32 1.42 4.93
C PHE A 563 -22.40 2.57 4.53
N TRP A 564 -22.86 3.80 4.77
CA TRP A 564 -22.05 5.01 4.70
C TRP A 564 -21.66 5.45 6.11
N LEU A 565 -20.38 5.65 6.33
CA LEU A 565 -19.82 6.03 7.63
C LEU A 565 -19.10 7.37 7.52
N TRP A 566 -19.33 8.21 8.51
CA TRP A 566 -18.53 9.39 8.80
C TRP A 566 -17.74 9.12 10.08
N TYR A 567 -16.45 9.38 10.07
CA TYR A 567 -15.62 9.32 11.27
C TYR A 567 -14.62 10.47 11.27
N SER A 568 -14.49 11.18 12.38
CA SER A 568 -13.47 12.21 12.57
C SER A 568 -12.81 12.10 13.92
N ASN A 569 -11.49 12.25 13.92
CA ASN A 569 -10.63 12.32 15.10
C ASN A 569 -9.42 13.24 14.81
N THR A 570 -9.60 14.27 14.00
CA THR A 570 -8.50 15.17 13.58
C THR A 570 -8.46 16.48 14.35
N PHE A 571 -9.39 16.65 15.28
CA PHE A 571 -9.54 17.84 16.10
C PHE A 571 -9.16 17.55 17.56
N GLY A 572 -9.09 18.61 18.37
CA GLY A 572 -8.75 18.52 19.79
C GLY A 572 -7.27 18.73 20.07
N SER A 573 -6.86 18.36 21.28
CA SER A 573 -5.49 18.55 21.78
C SER A 573 -4.58 17.35 21.56
N ALA A 574 -5.15 16.21 21.16
CA ALA A 574 -4.45 14.99 20.78
C ALA A 574 -5.18 14.27 19.63
N PRO A 575 -5.24 14.89 18.43
CA PRO A 575 -5.88 14.26 17.28
C PRO A 575 -5.12 12.99 16.84
N LEU A 576 -5.81 12.10 16.12
CA LEU A 576 -5.29 10.89 15.49
C LEU A 576 -4.90 9.75 16.47
N GLU A 577 -5.52 9.70 17.65
CA GLU A 577 -5.23 8.66 18.66
C GLU A 577 -6.37 7.63 18.82
N ASP A 578 -7.63 8.05 18.64
CA ASP A 578 -8.83 7.19 18.73
C ASP A 578 -9.26 6.51 17.42
N SER A 579 -9.96 5.38 17.56
CA SER A 579 -10.52 4.61 16.45
C SER A 579 -11.96 4.19 16.73
N MET A 580 -12.69 3.84 15.66
CA MET A 580 -14.04 3.30 15.71
C MET A 580 -14.07 1.84 15.29
N GLN A 581 -14.83 1.00 15.98
CA GLN A 581 -14.95 -0.43 15.64
C GLN A 581 -16.29 -0.73 14.97
N VAL A 582 -16.23 -1.57 13.94
CA VAL A 582 -17.39 -2.19 13.30
C VAL A 582 -17.41 -3.68 13.67
N GLU A 583 -18.53 -4.14 14.20
CA GLU A 583 -18.67 -5.50 14.71
C GLU A 583 -19.97 -6.14 14.24
N ILE A 584 -19.99 -7.47 14.15
CA ILE A 584 -21.21 -8.26 13.90
C ILE A 584 -21.43 -9.33 14.96
N SER A 585 -22.68 -9.72 15.14
CA SER A 585 -23.10 -10.75 16.09
C SER A 585 -23.96 -11.80 15.40
N PRO A 586 -23.58 -13.09 15.43
CA PRO A 586 -24.38 -14.17 14.85
C PRO A 586 -25.39 -14.81 15.83
N ASP A 587 -25.50 -14.31 17.05
CA ASP A 587 -26.30 -14.94 18.12
C ASP A 587 -27.28 -13.97 18.80
N GLY A 588 -27.74 -12.97 18.04
CA GLY A 588 -28.70 -11.96 18.49
C GLY A 588 -28.12 -10.92 19.45
N GLY A 589 -26.80 -10.69 19.41
CA GLY A 589 -26.10 -9.70 20.25
C GLY A 589 -25.51 -10.25 21.55
N ARG A 590 -25.35 -11.58 21.70
CA ARG A 590 -24.77 -12.19 22.92
C ARG A 590 -23.24 -12.24 22.85
N SER A 591 -22.69 -12.38 21.66
CA SER A 591 -21.26 -12.26 21.36
C SER A 591 -21.03 -11.38 20.13
N TRP A 592 -19.87 -10.73 20.08
CA TRP A 592 -19.51 -9.77 19.03
C TRP A 592 -18.18 -10.17 18.41
N ILE A 593 -18.10 -10.04 17.09
CA ILE A 593 -16.93 -10.35 16.27
C ILE A 593 -16.54 -9.05 15.57
N LEU A 594 -15.27 -8.67 15.71
CA LEU A 594 -14.72 -7.49 15.02
C LEU A 594 -14.66 -7.75 13.52
N VAL A 595 -15.28 -6.86 12.75
CA VAL A 595 -15.22 -6.82 11.29
C VAL A 595 -14.12 -5.88 10.84
N ASP A 596 -14.09 -4.67 11.40
CA ASP A 596 -13.11 -3.64 11.02
C ASP A 596 -12.83 -2.64 12.15
N THR A 597 -11.70 -1.94 12.04
CA THR A 597 -11.30 -0.80 12.88
C THR A 597 -10.97 0.39 11.99
N ILE A 598 -11.72 1.47 12.14
CA ILE A 598 -11.60 2.71 11.37
C ILE A 598 -10.76 3.72 12.17
N GLY A 599 -9.70 4.26 11.55
CA GLY A 599 -8.69 5.06 12.23
C GLY A 599 -7.60 4.22 12.92
N PRO A 600 -6.70 4.83 13.71
CA PRO A 600 -6.79 6.19 14.25
C PRO A 600 -6.24 7.29 13.32
N ASP A 601 -5.55 6.92 12.25
CA ASP A 601 -5.01 7.82 11.23
C ASP A 601 -5.56 7.50 9.81
N GLY A 602 -5.05 8.18 8.78
CA GLY A 602 -5.47 8.02 7.39
C GLY A 602 -6.43 9.10 6.89
N GLU A 603 -6.90 8.98 5.64
CA GLU A 603 -7.79 9.99 5.04
C GLU A 603 -9.17 9.98 5.73
N VAL A 604 -9.68 8.79 6.04
CA VAL A 604 -11.03 8.55 6.57
C VAL A 604 -11.31 9.19 7.94
N VAL A 605 -10.29 9.60 8.70
CA VAL A 605 -10.45 10.23 10.02
C VAL A 605 -10.57 11.76 9.96
N ASN A 606 -10.58 12.34 8.76
CA ASN A 606 -10.81 13.79 8.57
C ASN A 606 -12.30 14.16 8.50
N GLY A 607 -13.20 13.21 8.73
CA GLY A 607 -14.60 13.34 8.36
C GLY A 607 -14.82 13.10 6.86
N GLY A 608 -16.06 13.21 6.41
CA GLY A 608 -16.49 12.79 5.08
C GLY A 608 -17.26 11.47 5.12
N TRP A 609 -18.19 11.29 4.17
CA TRP A 609 -18.97 10.07 4.05
C TRP A 609 -18.25 9.05 3.18
N TYR A 610 -17.88 7.90 3.76
CA TYR A 610 -17.20 6.80 3.08
C TYR A 610 -18.09 5.56 3.02
N TYR A 611 -18.08 4.87 1.90
CA TYR A 611 -18.85 3.64 1.70
C TYR A 611 -18.07 2.42 2.16
N TYR A 612 -18.73 1.56 2.93
CA TYR A 612 -18.19 0.27 3.38
C TYR A 612 -19.13 -0.86 2.97
N GLU A 613 -18.55 -1.99 2.57
CA GLU A 613 -19.27 -3.23 2.32
C GLU A 613 -18.43 -4.41 2.80
N TYR A 614 -19.03 -5.26 3.63
CA TYR A 614 -18.40 -6.47 4.15
C TYR A 614 -19.24 -7.70 3.85
N ARG A 615 -18.57 -8.75 3.42
CA ARG A 615 -19.16 -10.06 3.28
C ARG A 615 -19.26 -10.74 4.63
N ILE A 616 -20.47 -11.02 5.09
CA ILE A 616 -20.71 -11.56 6.44
C ILE A 616 -20.00 -12.91 6.65
N SER A 617 -20.01 -13.76 5.62
CA SER A 617 -19.42 -15.11 5.66
C SER A 617 -17.91 -15.12 5.88
N ASP A 618 -17.20 -14.02 5.64
CA ASP A 618 -15.75 -13.94 5.86
C ASP A 618 -15.38 -13.75 7.34
N HIS A 619 -16.35 -13.29 8.15
CA HIS A 619 -16.16 -12.99 9.58
C HIS A 619 -16.96 -13.90 10.51
N ALA A 620 -18.17 -14.30 10.13
CA ALA A 620 -19.05 -15.12 10.95
C ALA A 620 -19.93 -16.06 10.11
N GLU A 621 -20.31 -17.20 10.70
CA GLU A 621 -21.33 -18.07 10.11
C GLU A 621 -22.68 -17.34 10.03
N PRO A 622 -23.27 -17.15 8.83
CA PRO A 622 -24.51 -16.39 8.69
C PRO A 622 -25.71 -17.06 9.36
N THR A 623 -26.53 -16.29 10.07
CA THR A 623 -27.73 -16.77 10.77
C THR A 623 -28.95 -15.90 10.51
N GLY A 624 -30.12 -16.33 10.97
CA GLY A 624 -31.36 -15.56 10.84
C GLY A 624 -31.59 -14.51 11.92
N ASP A 625 -30.65 -14.34 12.86
CA ASP A 625 -30.72 -13.37 13.97
C ASP A 625 -29.34 -12.72 14.16
N MET A 626 -28.89 -12.04 13.11
CA MET A 626 -27.65 -11.27 13.12
C MET A 626 -27.88 -9.85 13.66
N ARG A 627 -26.83 -9.21 14.19
CA ARG A 627 -26.80 -7.77 14.49
C ARG A 627 -25.46 -7.16 14.08
N ALA A 628 -25.45 -5.88 13.78
CA ALA A 628 -24.26 -5.06 13.62
C ALA A 628 -24.12 -4.12 14.83
N ARG A 629 -22.89 -3.78 15.20
CA ARG A 629 -22.56 -2.80 16.23
C ARG A 629 -21.46 -1.88 15.77
N PHE A 630 -21.65 -0.60 16.06
CA PHE A 630 -20.75 0.49 15.76
C PHE A 630 -20.33 1.12 17.09
N THR A 631 -19.04 1.00 17.40
CA THR A 631 -18.47 1.40 18.68
C THR A 631 -17.53 2.56 18.45
N ALA A 632 -17.90 3.75 18.91
CA ALA A 632 -17.06 4.94 18.86
C ALA A 632 -16.63 5.31 20.29
N CYS A 633 -15.36 5.66 20.45
CA CYS A 633 -14.71 5.80 21.75
C CYS A 633 -13.80 7.03 21.76
N ASP A 634 -13.74 7.68 22.92
CA ASP A 634 -12.66 8.58 23.32
C ASP A 634 -12.17 8.10 24.69
N LEU A 635 -11.00 7.45 24.71
CA LEU A 635 -10.51 6.72 25.89
C LEU A 635 -9.20 7.26 26.45
N ASP A 636 -8.50 8.14 25.71
CA ASP A 636 -7.12 8.53 26.01
C ASP A 636 -6.92 10.06 26.13
N GLN A 637 -6.02 10.67 25.36
CA GLN A 637 -5.81 12.12 25.40
C GLN A 637 -6.96 12.83 24.66
N PRO A 638 -7.33 14.08 25.00
CA PRO A 638 -8.54 14.69 24.47
C PRO A 638 -8.38 15.09 23.00
N SER A 639 -8.69 14.15 22.11
CA SER A 639 -9.13 14.38 20.75
C SER A 639 -10.55 14.95 20.75
N ILE A 640 -11.05 15.35 19.58
CA ILE A 640 -12.49 15.55 19.39
C ILE A 640 -12.93 14.44 18.43
N VAL A 641 -13.78 13.53 18.91
CA VAL A 641 -14.20 12.35 18.17
C VAL A 641 -15.66 12.47 17.75
N GLU A 642 -15.89 12.32 16.45
CA GLU A 642 -17.20 12.44 15.82
C GLU A 642 -17.47 11.23 14.92
N ALA A 643 -18.67 10.64 15.00
CA ALA A 643 -19.07 9.54 14.13
C ALA A 643 -20.51 9.70 13.64
N ALA A 644 -20.78 9.25 12.42
CA ALA A 644 -22.13 9.13 11.88
C ALA A 644 -22.30 7.93 10.95
N LEU A 645 -23.51 7.42 10.85
CA LEU A 645 -23.89 6.26 10.04
C LEU A 645 -25.16 6.57 9.25
N ASP A 646 -25.17 6.20 7.98
CA ASP A 646 -26.31 6.37 7.09
C ASP A 646 -26.42 5.18 6.09
N GLN A 647 -27.60 4.97 5.51
CA GLN A 647 -27.88 3.96 4.47
C GLN A 647 -27.38 2.55 4.82
N PHE A 648 -27.79 2.01 5.98
CA PHE A 648 -27.39 0.67 6.40
C PHE A 648 -28.24 -0.40 5.70
N ILE A 649 -27.58 -1.25 4.90
CA ILE A 649 -28.23 -2.25 4.07
C ILE A 649 -27.64 -3.64 4.37
N VAL A 650 -28.52 -4.63 4.50
CA VAL A 650 -28.14 -6.05 4.48
C VAL A 650 -28.74 -6.68 3.24
N ARG A 651 -27.87 -7.29 2.43
CA ARG A 651 -28.23 -7.93 1.16
C ARG A 651 -27.95 -9.41 1.26
N ASN A 652 -28.91 -10.20 0.81
CA ASN A 652 -28.77 -11.63 0.64
C ASN A 652 -28.89 -11.93 -0.85
N THR A 653 -27.98 -12.73 -1.39
CA THR A 653 -28.28 -13.39 -2.66
C THR A 653 -29.33 -14.46 -2.38
N LYS A 654 -30.40 -14.46 -3.16
CA LYS A 654 -31.55 -15.31 -2.89
C LYS A 654 -31.12 -16.77 -2.91
N SER A 655 -31.36 -17.50 -1.81
CA SER A 655 -31.01 -18.92 -1.75
C SER A 655 -31.86 -19.66 -2.78
N GLY A 656 -31.19 -20.13 -3.85
CA GLY A 656 -31.84 -20.60 -5.07
C GLY A 656 -31.82 -19.54 -6.17
N VAL A 657 -30.62 -19.22 -6.68
CA VAL A 657 -30.43 -18.49 -7.94
C VAL A 657 -31.25 -19.20 -9.03
N SER A 658 -32.51 -18.80 -9.19
CA SER A 658 -33.17 -18.94 -10.47
C SER A 658 -32.71 -17.72 -11.24
N CYS A 659 -31.83 -17.94 -12.21
CA CYS A 659 -31.88 -17.14 -13.40
C CYS A 659 -33.27 -17.41 -13.96
N SER A 660 -34.26 -16.63 -13.53
CA SER A 660 -35.55 -16.63 -14.19
C SER A 660 -35.26 -15.96 -15.51
N ASN A 661 -34.83 -16.78 -16.47
CA ASN A 661 -34.73 -16.35 -17.84
C ASN A 661 -36.05 -15.63 -18.13
N SER A 662 -36.03 -14.33 -18.41
CA SER A 662 -37.29 -13.58 -18.59
C SER A 662 -38.15 -14.18 -19.70
N ALA A 663 -37.51 -14.95 -20.59
CA ALA A 663 -38.14 -15.76 -21.61
C ALA A 663 -38.76 -17.09 -21.11
N ASP A 664 -38.45 -17.58 -19.90
CA ASP A 664 -39.17 -18.65 -19.19
C ASP A 664 -40.37 -18.01 -18.47
N ILE A 665 -41.34 -17.63 -19.28
CA ILE A 665 -42.51 -16.86 -18.86
C ILE A 665 -43.39 -17.68 -17.92
N ASN A 666 -43.32 -19.01 -18.00
CA ASN A 666 -44.12 -19.92 -17.18
C ASN A 666 -43.41 -20.37 -15.87
N SER A 667 -42.11 -20.09 -15.76
CA SER A 667 -41.23 -20.40 -14.63
C SER A 667 -41.07 -21.91 -14.34
N ASP A 668 -41.03 -22.73 -15.39
CA ASP A 668 -40.84 -24.19 -15.27
C ASP A 668 -39.36 -24.64 -15.40
N GLY A 669 -38.47 -23.69 -15.66
CA GLY A 669 -37.03 -23.90 -15.77
C GLY A 669 -36.54 -24.15 -17.21
N SER A 670 -37.43 -24.11 -18.20
CA SER A 670 -37.10 -24.18 -19.64
C SER A 670 -37.69 -22.99 -20.39
N VAL A 671 -37.02 -22.53 -21.45
CA VAL A 671 -37.61 -21.61 -22.45
C VAL A 671 -37.97 -22.40 -23.68
N ASP A 672 -39.26 -22.67 -23.84
CA ASP A 672 -39.75 -23.54 -24.90
C ASP A 672 -41.06 -23.02 -25.56
N GLY A 673 -41.76 -23.94 -26.23
CA GLY A 673 -43.03 -23.65 -26.90
C GLY A 673 -44.14 -23.17 -25.96
N ALA A 674 -44.09 -23.50 -24.68
CA ALA A 674 -45.03 -23.04 -23.66
C ALA A 674 -44.84 -21.54 -23.39
N ASP A 675 -43.61 -21.06 -23.30
CA ASP A 675 -43.31 -19.64 -23.08
C ASP A 675 -43.63 -18.82 -24.31
N LEU A 676 -43.25 -19.31 -25.50
CA LEU A 676 -43.64 -18.67 -26.75
C LEU A 676 -45.17 -18.56 -26.87
N ALA A 677 -45.92 -19.54 -26.39
CA ALA A 677 -47.38 -19.47 -26.38
C ALA A 677 -47.91 -18.38 -25.43
N ILE A 678 -47.26 -18.17 -24.28
CA ILE A 678 -47.63 -17.10 -23.34
C ILE A 678 -47.27 -15.73 -23.92
N LEU A 679 -46.08 -15.58 -24.51
CA LEU A 679 -45.67 -14.36 -25.20
C LEU A 679 -46.67 -13.99 -26.29
N LEU A 680 -46.98 -14.93 -27.19
CA LEU A 680 -47.93 -14.71 -28.28
C LEU A 680 -49.36 -14.44 -27.78
N ALA A 681 -49.74 -14.93 -26.61
CA ALA A 681 -51.04 -14.62 -26.00
C ALA A 681 -51.11 -13.16 -25.52
N GLY A 682 -49.98 -12.55 -25.18
CA GLY A 682 -49.84 -11.15 -24.77
C GLY A 682 -49.63 -10.16 -25.92
N TRP A 683 -49.73 -10.59 -27.18
CA TRP A 683 -49.38 -9.75 -28.35
C TRP A 683 -50.07 -8.38 -28.34
N LYS A 684 -49.29 -7.31 -28.54
CA LYS A 684 -49.72 -5.89 -28.49
C LYS A 684 -50.30 -5.44 -27.15
N SER A 685 -49.93 -6.08 -26.05
CA SER A 685 -50.27 -5.62 -24.70
C SER A 685 -49.01 -5.44 -23.87
N SER A 686 -49.16 -4.80 -22.71
CA SER A 686 -48.15 -4.84 -21.65
C SER A 686 -48.39 -6.12 -20.82
N GLY A 687 -47.37 -6.91 -20.53
CA GLY A 687 -47.54 -8.14 -19.76
C GLY A 687 -46.26 -8.94 -19.66
N PRO A 688 -46.32 -10.18 -19.12
CA PRO A 688 -45.13 -10.99 -18.87
C PRO A 688 -44.41 -11.46 -20.15
N GLY A 689 -44.98 -11.21 -21.35
CA GLY A 689 -44.31 -11.42 -22.63
C GLY A 689 -43.58 -10.18 -23.18
N ASP A 690 -43.60 -9.05 -22.47
CA ASP A 690 -42.91 -7.80 -22.82
C ASP A 690 -41.50 -7.88 -22.23
N LEU A 691 -40.63 -8.62 -22.93
CA LEU A 691 -39.31 -9.02 -22.46
C LEU A 691 -38.30 -7.87 -22.54
N ASN A 692 -38.49 -6.94 -23.46
CA ASN A 692 -37.67 -5.72 -23.56
C ASN A 692 -38.22 -4.55 -22.71
N GLN A 693 -39.39 -4.73 -22.08
CA GLN A 693 -40.08 -3.76 -21.23
C GLN A 693 -40.40 -2.42 -21.92
N ASP A 694 -40.64 -2.44 -23.23
CA ASP A 694 -40.99 -1.23 -23.99
C ASP A 694 -42.49 -0.86 -23.92
N GLY A 695 -43.27 -1.67 -23.21
CA GLY A 695 -44.71 -1.50 -22.99
C GLY A 695 -45.58 -2.22 -24.02
N VAL A 696 -45.00 -2.95 -24.99
CA VAL A 696 -45.76 -3.68 -26.01
C VAL A 696 -45.10 -5.01 -26.40
N VAL A 697 -45.81 -6.13 -26.22
CA VAL A 697 -45.33 -7.42 -26.74
C VAL A 697 -45.37 -7.42 -28.28
N ASP A 698 -44.20 -7.48 -28.91
CA ASP A 698 -44.03 -7.53 -30.35
C ASP A 698 -42.90 -8.47 -30.85
N GLY A 699 -42.44 -8.24 -32.09
CA GLY A 699 -41.43 -9.09 -32.72
C GLY A 699 -40.06 -9.03 -32.07
N LEU A 700 -39.76 -7.97 -31.32
CA LEU A 700 -38.52 -7.83 -30.56
C LEU A 700 -38.51 -8.77 -29.35
N ASP A 701 -39.64 -8.92 -28.66
CA ASP A 701 -39.77 -9.88 -27.55
C ASP A 701 -39.68 -11.32 -28.03
N ILE A 702 -40.24 -11.64 -29.19
CA ILE A 702 -40.02 -12.97 -29.82
C ILE A 702 -38.54 -13.22 -30.06
N ALA A 703 -37.79 -12.21 -30.53
CA ALA A 703 -36.38 -12.38 -30.77
C ALA A 703 -35.60 -12.64 -29.47
N LEU A 704 -35.96 -11.96 -28.38
CA LEU A 704 -35.42 -12.21 -27.05
C LEU A 704 -35.76 -13.61 -26.53
N LEU A 705 -37.01 -14.05 -26.69
CA LEU A 705 -37.43 -15.39 -26.27
C LEU A 705 -36.70 -16.49 -27.04
N LEU A 706 -36.61 -16.36 -28.37
CA LEU A 706 -35.93 -17.34 -29.21
C LEU A 706 -34.41 -17.35 -29.01
N ALA A 707 -33.81 -16.20 -28.67
CA ALA A 707 -32.40 -16.13 -28.32
C ALA A 707 -32.08 -16.90 -27.03
N ALA A 708 -33.08 -17.04 -26.16
CA ALA A 708 -32.95 -17.68 -24.86
C ALA A 708 -33.52 -19.12 -24.82
N TRP A 709 -33.86 -19.71 -25.97
CA TRP A 709 -34.50 -21.03 -26.10
C TRP A 709 -33.63 -22.17 -25.59
N THR A 710 -34.18 -23.06 -24.74
CA THR A 710 -33.43 -24.13 -24.07
C THR A 710 -33.88 -25.57 -24.37
N ASP A 711 -34.85 -25.73 -25.29
CA ASP A 711 -35.55 -26.96 -25.71
C ASP A 711 -36.65 -27.48 -24.76
#